data_AF-A0A2G5CY14-F1
#
_entry.id   AF-A0A2G5CY14-F1
#
_cell.length_a   1.000
_cell.length_b   1.000
_cell.length_c   1.000
_cell.angle_alpha   90.00
_cell.angle_beta   90.00
_cell.angle_gamma   90.00
#
_symmetry.space_group_name_H-M   'P 1'
#
loop_
_entity.id
_entity.type
_entity.pdbx_description
1 polymer ?
#
loop_
_entity_poly.entity_id
_entity_poly.type
_entity_poly.pdbx_seq_one_letter_code
_entity_poly.pdbx_strand_id
1 'polypeptide(L)'
;MDVLFGSIDVRELLSTSDFDESSSLSVPDLRLLIDRLQIRSLHIKEKVRDYVISHHKDFSEIFSHCSNLSSKTEDISTDVSNVLSLISNHPIDIEIRETTAEISSKTRELKEKKELLVVVQTIVNLVERLKLVKEDLKNGRLIEAAESMRVLKKALLIRDEDDDDDDDSGMSEKSEPLVFGLLRKEWKDCFDEFQELLVRVMDEAVKFEHGNGGKVRVKFKLSVSGLKEEVELRTVLTAMEVIGVLDYGLAKVADLIVKFVVIPTVSNGSRFDFVEELDQETMEKDEAILGLVSSSGSQVDIPSIYSNIIQVIKFAYIFLCLKNDRWMRCFGRLSWPRISELIIVHFLSKAVPDDASKLSEFQKIIELTSEFENKLEDMKIISASDDKDRRLSEYAQNIEVHFASRKKIEILAKARNLLLQCDFSLPPDFSEQAVQLLFLPERCIISKAGAHLMELVHQTLRDVCLSSARVSMEFYHAARDTLLLYEAIIPVKLEKQLNSINQVAILVHNDCLFLAQEILGLAFEYRPDFPSCLKDQAIFLDMAPRFHQMAEEVLHRQIQLVSFNLKEAIDGADGFQNTHQMQQYESAKLSIDQVIFILEKIRIIWEPLLPPSTYKKSMCTVLDSLFSRLVEDILLLDDMAAEETLQLQRLIQILLENLSFLFDSLNSIHEREKLQEDVTHIPLDELISSLSKLRKLADLLDMPLKSITNASESGELVRCGYTSSEVQNFVKAVYTDSPLRKECLWRIQSANW
;
A
#
# COMPACT_ATOMS: atom_id res chain seq x y z
N MET A 1 -81.68 21.79 51.51
CA MET A 1 -83.00 22.10 50.89
C MET A 1 -83.92 22.65 51.98
N ASP A 2 -83.74 23.88 52.48
CA ASP A 2 -83.46 25.20 51.86
C ASP A 2 -84.65 25.86 51.15
N VAL A 3 -85.88 25.58 51.57
CA VAL A 3 -87.03 26.45 51.27
C VAL A 3 -87.94 26.43 52.49
N LEU A 4 -88.04 27.55 53.21
CA LEU A 4 -89.12 27.95 54.16
C LEU A 4 -88.59 28.68 55.42
N PHE A 5 -87.87 29.79 55.29
CA PHE A 5 -87.88 30.84 56.33
C PHE A 5 -87.58 32.21 55.70
N GLY A 6 -88.53 32.72 54.92
CA GLY A 6 -88.65 34.16 54.67
C GLY A 6 -89.22 34.84 55.92
N SER A 7 -88.61 35.95 56.34
CA SER A 7 -88.90 36.65 57.59
C SER A 7 -90.33 37.16 57.67
N ILE A 8 -91.05 36.82 58.75
CA ILE A 8 -92.31 37.46 59.11
C ILE A 8 -91.98 38.83 59.71
N ASP A 9 -92.36 39.92 59.03
CA ASP A 9 -92.21 41.27 59.57
C ASP A 9 -93.21 41.46 60.72
N VAL A 10 -92.66 41.69 61.90
CA VAL A 10 -93.41 41.70 63.15
C VAL A 10 -94.41 42.87 63.20
N ARG A 11 -94.20 43.92 62.38
CA ARG A 11 -95.05 45.11 62.32
C ARG A 11 -96.43 44.87 61.72
N GLU A 12 -96.62 43.83 60.90
CA GLU A 12 -97.93 43.45 60.35
C GLU A 12 -98.94 43.02 61.45
N LEU A 13 -98.46 42.75 62.66
CA LEU A 13 -99.30 42.34 63.78
C LEU A 13 -99.91 43.52 64.55
N LEU A 14 -99.49 44.78 64.28
CA LEU A 14 -100.04 46.01 64.88
C LEU A 14 -100.96 46.71 63.87
N SER A 15 -102.24 46.87 64.20
CA SER A 15 -103.27 47.36 63.30
C SER A 15 -103.73 48.77 63.70
N THR A 16 -103.18 49.82 63.09
CA THR A 16 -103.91 51.04 62.67
C THR A 16 -103.02 51.91 61.78
N SER A 17 -103.58 52.35 60.66
CA SER A 17 -103.04 53.35 59.74
C SER A 17 -102.60 54.63 60.47
N ASP A 18 -101.43 55.12 60.09
CA ASP A 18 -100.77 56.39 60.45
C ASP A 18 -99.56 56.25 61.38
N PHE A 19 -98.49 55.62 60.86
CA PHE A 19 -97.13 55.86 61.35
C PHE A 19 -96.18 56.02 60.17
N ASP A 20 -95.75 57.25 59.92
CA ASP A 20 -94.68 57.57 58.97
C ASP A 20 -93.37 56.90 59.42
N GLU A 21 -92.63 56.36 58.45
CA GLU A 21 -91.50 55.41 58.57
C GLU A 21 -90.28 55.87 59.41
N SER A 22 -90.33 57.03 60.06
CA SER A 22 -89.20 57.61 60.80
C SER A 22 -89.38 57.72 62.32
N SER A 23 -90.44 57.13 62.90
CA SER A 23 -90.69 57.19 64.35
C SER A 23 -90.51 55.82 65.05
N SER A 24 -89.84 55.82 66.20
CA SER A 24 -89.60 54.64 67.03
C SER A 24 -90.87 54.19 67.77
N LEU A 25 -91.22 52.90 67.66
CA LEU A 25 -92.35 52.23 68.34
C LEU A 25 -92.34 52.46 69.86
N SER A 26 -93.51 52.73 70.43
CA SER A 26 -93.66 53.00 71.86
C SER A 26 -93.79 51.71 72.68
N VAL A 27 -93.42 51.74 73.96
CA VAL A 27 -93.49 50.58 74.88
C VAL A 27 -94.88 49.90 74.95
N PRO A 28 -96.01 50.63 74.88
CA PRO A 28 -97.34 50.03 74.77
C PRO A 28 -97.52 49.09 73.57
N ASP A 29 -96.96 49.42 72.41
CA ASP A 29 -97.19 48.69 71.15
C ASP A 29 -96.54 47.30 71.17
N LEU A 30 -95.37 47.17 71.80
CA LEU A 30 -94.66 45.89 71.94
C LEU A 30 -95.43 44.86 72.78
N ARG A 31 -96.20 45.29 73.79
CA ARG A 31 -96.96 44.35 74.65
C ARG A 31 -98.11 43.70 73.90
N LEU A 32 -98.81 44.45 73.06
CA LEU A 32 -99.97 43.97 72.31
C LEU A 32 -99.57 42.92 71.26
N LEU A 33 -98.37 43.05 70.71
CA LEU A 33 -97.80 42.15 69.73
C LEU A 33 -97.46 40.77 70.32
N ILE A 34 -96.98 40.73 71.57
CA ILE A 34 -96.65 39.49 72.28
C ILE A 34 -97.92 38.62 72.49
N ASP A 35 -99.02 39.22 72.93
CA ASP A 35 -100.28 38.50 73.16
C ASP A 35 -100.83 37.87 71.86
N ARG A 36 -100.75 38.60 70.73
CA ARG A 36 -101.21 38.07 69.43
C ARG A 36 -100.36 36.90 68.94
N LEU A 37 -99.04 36.94 69.13
CA LEU A 37 -98.16 35.83 68.76
C LEU A 37 -98.46 34.55 69.56
N GLN A 38 -98.78 34.68 70.86
CA GLN A 38 -99.15 33.53 71.68
C GLN A 38 -100.42 32.83 71.19
N ILE A 39 -101.45 33.60 70.81
CA ILE A 39 -102.71 33.02 70.30
C ILE A 39 -102.47 32.25 68.99
N ARG A 40 -101.65 32.79 68.08
CA ARG A 40 -101.33 32.13 66.80
C ARG A 40 -100.53 30.84 66.99
N SER A 41 -99.61 30.82 67.97
CA SER A 41 -98.85 29.62 68.34
C SER A 41 -99.76 28.49 68.82
N LEU A 42 -100.74 28.81 69.66
CA LEU A 42 -101.73 27.83 70.16
C LEU A 42 -102.55 27.23 69.03
N HIS A 43 -103.00 28.05 68.07
CA HIS A 43 -103.80 27.57 66.95
C HIS A 43 -103.04 26.61 66.01
N ILE A 44 -101.75 26.85 65.78
CA ILE A 44 -100.91 25.94 64.98
C ILE A 44 -100.72 24.60 65.69
N LYS A 45 -100.46 24.62 67.00
CA LYS A 45 -100.32 23.39 67.80
C LYS A 45 -101.59 22.54 67.76
N GLU A 46 -102.75 23.16 67.78
CA GLU A 46 -104.05 22.48 67.71
C GLU A 46 -104.26 21.82 66.34
N LYS A 47 -104.00 22.53 65.24
CA LYS A 47 -104.06 21.96 63.88
C LYS A 47 -103.13 20.76 63.67
N VAL A 48 -101.88 20.85 64.15
CA VAL A 48 -100.91 19.75 64.04
C VAL A 48 -101.39 18.55 64.86
N ARG A 49 -101.89 18.79 66.08
CA ARG A 49 -102.46 17.74 66.93
C ARG A 49 -103.64 17.05 66.23
N ASP A 50 -104.56 17.80 65.64
CA ASP A 50 -105.71 17.23 64.96
C ASP A 50 -105.31 16.44 63.71
N TYR A 51 -104.29 16.88 62.97
CA TYR A 51 -103.77 16.16 61.81
C TYR A 51 -103.10 14.84 62.21
N VAL A 52 -102.28 14.85 63.26
CA VAL A 52 -101.61 13.64 63.77
C VAL A 52 -102.64 12.65 64.36
N ILE A 53 -103.67 13.14 65.06
CA ILE A 53 -104.73 12.28 65.59
C ILE A 53 -105.57 11.67 64.46
N SER A 54 -105.93 12.46 63.44
CA SER A 54 -106.73 11.96 62.31
C SER A 54 -106.00 10.93 61.45
N HIS A 55 -104.66 10.97 61.39
CA HIS A 55 -103.84 10.04 60.59
C HIS A 55 -103.01 9.07 61.45
N HIS A 56 -103.32 8.92 62.75
CA HIS A 56 -102.57 8.06 63.68
C HIS A 56 -102.44 6.62 63.17
N LYS A 57 -103.49 6.09 62.55
CA LYS A 57 -103.52 4.70 62.08
C LYS A 57 -102.50 4.47 60.95
N ASP A 58 -102.43 5.39 60.00
CA ASP A 58 -101.50 5.31 58.87
C ASP A 58 -100.04 5.41 59.34
N PHE A 59 -99.74 6.34 60.25
CA PHE A 59 -98.40 6.47 60.83
C PHE A 59 -97.99 5.23 61.64
N SER A 60 -98.92 4.65 62.41
CA SER A 60 -98.66 3.43 63.18
C SER A 60 -98.39 2.22 62.28
N GLU A 61 -99.11 2.09 61.17
CA GLU A 61 -98.87 1.01 60.19
C GLU A 61 -97.47 1.13 59.58
N ILE A 62 -97.10 2.32 59.11
CA ILE A 62 -95.78 2.57 58.51
C ILE A 62 -94.66 2.26 59.51
N PHE A 63 -94.77 2.74 60.76
CA PHE A 63 -93.75 2.49 61.78
C PHE A 63 -93.59 1.00 62.10
N SER A 64 -94.71 0.26 62.17
CA SER A 64 -94.69 -1.18 62.41
C SER A 64 -94.04 -1.94 61.24
N HIS A 65 -94.29 -1.51 60.00
CA HIS A 65 -93.71 -2.15 58.81
C HIS A 65 -92.21 -1.91 58.71
N CYS A 66 -91.76 -0.68 58.98
CA CYS A 66 -90.33 -0.36 59.05
C CYS A 66 -89.62 -1.12 60.16
N SER A 67 -90.23 -1.27 61.34
CA SER A 67 -89.64 -2.03 62.45
C SER A 67 -89.49 -3.52 62.09
N ASN A 68 -90.50 -4.14 61.46
CA ASN A 68 -90.45 -5.54 61.02
C ASN A 68 -89.44 -5.77 59.89
N LEU A 69 -89.27 -4.81 58.97
CA LEU A 69 -88.24 -4.90 57.93
C LEU A 69 -86.85 -4.81 58.53
N SER A 70 -86.63 -3.91 59.49
CA SER A 70 -85.34 -3.77 60.17
C SER A 70 -84.93 -5.04 60.89
N SER A 71 -85.85 -5.70 61.62
CA SER A 71 -85.55 -6.95 62.31
C SER A 71 -85.20 -8.08 61.34
N LYS A 72 -85.94 -8.21 60.22
CA LYS A 72 -85.61 -9.19 59.18
C LYS A 72 -84.25 -8.94 58.53
N THR A 73 -83.84 -7.69 58.38
CA THR A 73 -82.52 -7.35 57.86
C THR A 73 -81.40 -7.72 58.84
N GLU A 74 -81.62 -7.53 60.15
CA GLU A 74 -80.68 -8.04 61.17
C GLU A 74 -80.58 -9.56 61.11
N ASP A 75 -81.71 -10.28 61.04
CA ASP A 75 -81.74 -11.75 60.93
C ASP A 75 -80.89 -12.24 59.74
N ILE A 76 -81.09 -11.66 58.54
CA ILE A 76 -80.31 -11.98 57.34
C ILE A 76 -78.83 -11.67 57.52
N SER A 77 -78.48 -10.57 58.19
CA SER A 77 -77.08 -10.23 58.47
C SER A 77 -76.42 -11.28 59.37
N THR A 78 -77.16 -11.81 60.36
CA THR A 78 -76.69 -12.94 61.17
C THR A 78 -76.51 -14.20 60.35
N ASP A 79 -77.47 -14.54 59.48
CA ASP A 79 -77.39 -15.73 58.62
C ASP A 79 -76.19 -15.69 57.67
N VAL A 80 -75.95 -14.54 57.03
CA VAL A 80 -74.78 -14.33 56.17
C VAL A 80 -73.48 -14.46 56.97
N SER A 81 -73.43 -13.91 58.19
CA SER A 81 -72.26 -14.04 59.08
C SER A 81 -72.01 -15.50 59.47
N ASN A 82 -73.07 -16.28 59.71
CA ASN A 82 -72.97 -17.69 60.03
C ASN A 82 -72.45 -18.51 58.83
N VAL A 83 -72.93 -18.25 57.62
CA VAL A 83 -72.43 -18.91 56.39
C VAL A 83 -70.96 -18.56 56.13
N LEU A 84 -70.58 -17.29 56.30
CA LEU A 84 -69.18 -16.89 56.19
C LEU A 84 -68.29 -17.59 57.22
N SER A 85 -68.79 -17.82 58.45
CA SER A 85 -68.04 -18.56 59.47
C SER A 85 -67.84 -20.04 59.12
N LEU A 86 -68.83 -20.68 58.47
CA LEU A 86 -68.75 -22.07 58.01
C LEU A 86 -67.76 -22.25 56.85
N ILE A 87 -67.58 -21.23 56.00
CA ILE A 87 -66.70 -21.27 54.83
C ILE A 87 -65.27 -20.80 55.19
N SER A 88 -65.10 -19.85 56.10
CA SER A 88 -63.81 -19.20 56.30
C SER A 88 -62.89 -19.93 57.30
N ASN A 89 -63.44 -20.79 58.18
CA ASN A 89 -62.71 -21.31 59.34
C ASN A 89 -62.73 -22.85 59.48
N HIS A 90 -62.78 -23.62 58.38
CA HIS A 90 -62.65 -25.08 58.46
C HIS A 90 -61.18 -25.53 58.29
N PRO A 91 -60.62 -26.41 59.15
CA PRO A 91 -59.26 -26.98 58.97
C PRO A 91 -59.08 -27.72 57.63
N ILE A 92 -60.18 -28.13 57.00
CA ILE A 92 -60.19 -28.88 55.74
C ILE A 92 -59.79 -27.99 54.55
N ASP A 93 -60.13 -26.70 54.53
CA ASP A 93 -59.76 -25.83 53.40
C ASP A 93 -58.26 -25.45 53.41
N ILE A 94 -57.66 -25.36 54.61
CA ILE A 94 -56.22 -25.22 54.77
C ILE A 94 -55.53 -26.52 54.32
N GLU A 95 -56.00 -27.69 54.77
CA GLU A 95 -55.50 -28.98 54.31
C GLU A 95 -55.68 -29.19 52.79
N ILE A 96 -56.79 -28.77 52.20
CA ILE A 96 -57.02 -28.85 50.75
C ILE A 96 -56.05 -27.92 50.00
N ARG A 97 -55.81 -26.71 50.50
CA ARG A 97 -54.86 -25.78 49.89
C ARG A 97 -53.42 -26.28 50.02
N GLU A 98 -53.04 -26.82 51.16
CA GLU A 98 -51.73 -27.43 51.41
C GLU A 98 -51.51 -28.66 50.54
N THR A 99 -52.47 -29.58 50.48
CA THR A 99 -52.41 -30.77 49.61
C THR A 99 -52.44 -30.41 48.13
N THR A 100 -53.20 -29.40 47.71
CA THR A 100 -53.19 -28.90 46.32
C THR A 100 -51.85 -28.26 45.98
N ALA A 101 -51.26 -27.49 46.90
CA ALA A 101 -49.91 -26.95 46.73
C ALA A 101 -48.87 -28.07 46.64
N GLU A 102 -48.98 -29.10 47.49
CA GLU A 102 -48.10 -30.27 47.48
C GLU A 102 -48.24 -31.07 46.17
N ILE A 103 -49.47 -31.31 45.69
CA ILE A 103 -49.75 -31.95 44.39
C ILE A 103 -49.16 -31.12 43.25
N SER A 104 -49.32 -29.80 43.27
CA SER A 104 -48.75 -28.92 42.24
C SER A 104 -47.22 -28.96 42.24
N SER A 105 -46.60 -29.04 43.42
CA SER A 105 -45.16 -29.22 43.59
C SER A 105 -44.70 -30.58 43.06
N LYS A 106 -45.37 -31.67 43.45
CA LYS A 106 -45.06 -33.02 42.99
C LYS A 106 -45.28 -33.21 41.49
N THR A 107 -46.28 -32.55 40.91
CA THR A 107 -46.52 -32.57 39.45
C THR A 107 -45.41 -31.84 38.70
N ARG A 108 -44.92 -30.72 39.25
CA ARG A 108 -43.76 -30.00 38.72
C ARG A 108 -42.48 -30.83 38.80
N GLU A 109 -42.20 -31.41 39.97
CA GLU A 109 -41.06 -32.32 40.18
C GLU A 109 -41.14 -33.51 39.21
N LEU A 110 -42.31 -34.11 39.01
CA LEU A 110 -42.49 -35.23 38.09
C LEU A 110 -42.24 -34.81 36.64
N LYS A 111 -42.67 -33.62 36.24
CA LYS A 111 -42.38 -33.06 34.92
C LYS A 111 -40.88 -32.87 34.71
N GLU A 112 -40.19 -32.25 35.68
CA GLU A 112 -38.73 -32.07 35.66
C GLU A 112 -38.00 -33.42 35.59
N LYS A 113 -38.42 -34.42 36.39
CA LYS A 113 -37.84 -35.77 36.35
C LYS A 113 -38.08 -36.47 35.01
N LYS A 114 -39.24 -36.28 34.37
CA LYS A 114 -39.50 -36.80 33.01
C LYS A 114 -38.60 -36.15 31.97
N GLU A 115 -38.42 -34.83 32.03
CA GLU A 115 -37.53 -34.10 31.12
C GLU A 115 -36.07 -34.55 31.29
N LEU A 116 -35.60 -34.72 32.53
CA LEU A 116 -34.27 -35.28 32.82
C LEU A 116 -34.11 -36.70 32.30
N LEU A 117 -35.14 -37.55 32.42
CA LEU A 117 -35.10 -38.93 31.92
C LEU A 117 -34.97 -38.99 30.39
N VAL A 118 -35.61 -38.07 29.67
CA VAL A 118 -35.44 -37.93 28.21
C VAL A 118 -34.00 -37.55 27.86
N VAL A 119 -33.38 -36.61 28.58
CA VAL A 119 -31.97 -36.23 28.36
C VAL A 119 -31.03 -37.40 28.61
N VAL A 120 -31.24 -38.14 29.71
CA VAL A 120 -30.44 -39.35 30.02
C VAL A 120 -30.60 -40.41 28.93
N GLN A 121 -31.82 -40.64 28.44
CA GLN A 121 -32.05 -41.60 27.36
C GLN A 121 -31.31 -41.20 26.07
N THR A 122 -31.29 -39.91 25.73
CA THR A 122 -30.52 -39.40 24.60
C THR A 122 -29.02 -39.64 24.78
N ILE A 123 -28.47 -39.39 25.98
CA ILE A 123 -27.05 -39.64 26.29
C ILE A 123 -26.71 -41.13 26.14
N VAL A 124 -27.55 -42.03 26.67
CA VAL A 124 -27.35 -43.49 26.54
C VAL A 124 -27.31 -43.90 25.07
N ASN A 125 -28.26 -43.42 24.26
CA ASN A 125 -28.30 -43.71 22.83
C ASN A 125 -27.03 -43.23 22.09
N LEU A 126 -26.47 -42.07 22.48
CA LEU A 126 -25.22 -41.55 21.90
C LEU A 126 -24.01 -42.41 22.29
N VAL A 127 -23.91 -42.82 23.55
CA VAL A 127 -22.84 -43.71 24.03
C VAL A 127 -22.90 -45.08 23.36
N GLU A 128 -24.10 -45.65 23.19
CA GLU A 128 -24.29 -46.91 22.47
C GLU A 128 -23.85 -46.80 21.01
N ARG A 129 -24.22 -45.72 20.32
CA ARG A 129 -23.76 -45.48 18.94
C ARG A 129 -22.24 -45.33 18.84
N LEU A 130 -21.60 -44.64 19.78
CA LEU A 130 -20.12 -44.55 19.82
C LEU A 130 -19.46 -45.92 20.03
N LYS A 131 -20.05 -46.78 20.86
CA LYS A 131 -19.57 -48.17 21.04
C LYS A 131 -19.73 -48.98 19.76
N LEU A 132 -20.86 -48.86 19.08
CA LEU A 132 -21.10 -49.53 17.80
C LEU A 132 -20.07 -49.11 16.75
N VAL A 133 -19.73 -47.82 16.66
CA VAL A 133 -18.65 -47.35 15.78
C VAL A 133 -17.32 -48.05 16.10
N LYS A 134 -16.92 -48.11 17.38
CA LYS A 134 -15.68 -48.81 17.78
C LYS A 134 -15.72 -50.31 17.45
N GLU A 135 -16.90 -50.95 17.48
CA GLU A 135 -17.07 -52.35 17.08
C GLU A 135 -17.04 -52.54 15.56
N ASP A 136 -17.69 -51.66 14.80
CA ASP A 136 -17.69 -51.66 13.34
C ASP A 136 -16.27 -51.47 12.79
N LEU A 137 -15.49 -50.56 13.38
CA LEU A 137 -14.07 -50.37 13.05
C LEU A 137 -13.25 -51.65 13.24
N LYS A 138 -13.41 -52.37 14.37
CA LYS A 138 -12.69 -53.63 14.64
C LYS A 138 -13.08 -54.75 13.69
N ASN A 139 -14.31 -54.73 13.18
CA ASN A 139 -14.83 -55.75 12.27
C ASN A 139 -14.62 -55.38 10.79
N GLY A 140 -13.98 -54.26 10.46
CA GLY A 140 -13.72 -53.85 9.08
C GLY A 140 -14.91 -53.23 8.34
N ARG A 141 -16.02 -52.94 9.03
CA ARG A 141 -17.22 -52.27 8.48
C ARG A 141 -17.03 -50.75 8.44
N LEU A 142 -16.08 -50.30 7.59
CA LEU A 142 -15.61 -48.91 7.60
C LEU A 142 -16.67 -47.91 7.11
N ILE A 143 -17.54 -48.30 6.17
CA ILE A 143 -18.58 -47.41 5.64
C ILE A 143 -19.65 -47.16 6.70
N GLU A 144 -20.13 -48.21 7.35
CA GLU A 144 -21.13 -48.14 8.42
C GLU A 144 -20.60 -47.35 9.63
N ALA A 145 -19.32 -47.53 9.96
CA ALA A 145 -18.62 -46.74 10.97
C ALA A 145 -18.57 -45.25 10.58
N ALA A 146 -18.24 -44.94 9.32
CA ALA A 146 -18.17 -43.56 8.82
C ALA A 146 -19.53 -42.86 8.80
N GLU A 147 -20.59 -43.54 8.34
CA GLU A 147 -21.95 -43.00 8.36
C GLU A 147 -22.42 -42.73 9.78
N SER A 148 -22.19 -43.68 10.69
CA SER A 148 -22.51 -43.53 12.11
C SER A 148 -21.72 -42.39 12.75
N MET A 149 -20.45 -42.25 12.42
CA MET A 149 -19.60 -41.15 12.89
C MET A 149 -20.09 -39.79 12.40
N ARG A 150 -20.50 -39.69 11.13
CA ARG A 150 -21.08 -38.47 10.54
C ARG A 150 -22.41 -38.09 11.20
N VAL A 151 -23.26 -39.07 11.51
CA VAL A 151 -24.51 -38.84 12.25
C VAL A 151 -24.22 -38.37 13.68
N LEU A 152 -23.23 -38.96 14.36
CA LEU A 152 -22.79 -38.54 15.69
C LEU A 152 -22.21 -37.12 15.68
N LYS A 153 -21.43 -36.75 14.66
CA LYS A 153 -20.90 -35.38 14.49
C LYS A 153 -22.02 -34.34 14.49
N LYS A 154 -23.09 -34.60 13.72
CA LYS A 154 -24.28 -33.75 13.66
C LYS A 154 -25.05 -33.74 14.98
N ALA A 155 -25.21 -34.90 15.64
CA ALA A 155 -25.94 -35.01 16.90
C ALA A 155 -25.23 -34.33 18.09
N LEU A 156 -23.90 -34.29 18.06
CA LEU A 156 -23.06 -33.63 19.08
C LEU A 156 -22.75 -32.16 18.77
N LEU A 157 -23.25 -31.64 17.64
CA LEU A 157 -23.03 -30.27 17.16
C LEU A 157 -21.55 -29.90 17.08
N ILE A 158 -20.73 -30.83 16.59
CA ILE A 158 -19.29 -30.59 16.40
C ILE A 158 -19.13 -29.77 15.11
N ARG A 159 -18.62 -28.55 15.25
CA ARG A 159 -18.35 -27.63 14.13
C ARG A 159 -17.08 -28.06 13.38
N ASP A 160 -17.04 -27.76 12.09
CA ASP A 160 -15.84 -27.92 11.28
C ASP A 160 -14.82 -26.82 11.63
N GLU A 161 -13.54 -27.14 11.64
CA GLU A 161 -12.46 -26.20 12.00
C GLU A 161 -12.26 -25.08 10.94
N ASP A 162 -12.97 -25.13 9.81
CA ASP A 162 -12.86 -24.20 8.67
C ASP A 162 -13.93 -23.09 8.62
N ASP A 163 -14.88 -23.05 9.57
CA ASP A 163 -15.85 -21.95 9.69
C ASP A 163 -15.22 -20.76 10.47
N ASP A 164 -14.21 -20.12 9.86
CA ASP A 164 -13.63 -18.83 10.29
C ASP A 164 -14.56 -17.65 9.91
N ASP A 165 -15.83 -17.71 10.31
CA ASP A 165 -16.64 -16.49 10.41
C ASP A 165 -16.40 -15.92 11.81
N ASP A 166 -15.71 -14.77 11.84
CA ASP A 166 -15.54 -13.82 12.94
C ASP A 166 -16.90 -13.39 13.53
N ASP A 167 -17.58 -14.30 14.20
CA ASP A 167 -18.65 -13.98 15.13
C ASP A 167 -18.30 -14.65 16.46
N ASP A 168 -17.48 -13.94 17.22
CA ASP A 168 -17.33 -14.03 18.68
C ASP A 168 -18.68 -13.76 19.36
N SER A 169 -19.67 -14.60 19.05
CA SER A 169 -20.83 -14.79 19.90
C SER A 169 -20.43 -15.82 20.93
N GLY A 170 -19.73 -15.33 21.96
CA GLY A 170 -19.46 -16.02 23.21
C GLY A 170 -20.73 -16.49 23.91
N MET A 171 -21.40 -17.50 23.36
CA MET A 171 -22.41 -18.31 24.04
C MET A 171 -21.68 -19.33 24.91
N SER A 172 -21.00 -18.78 25.92
CA SER A 172 -20.70 -19.37 27.22
C SER A 172 -20.66 -20.91 27.28
N GLU A 173 -19.44 -21.45 27.23
CA GLU A 173 -19.09 -22.80 27.76
C GLU A 173 -19.57 -23.03 29.21
N LYS A 174 -20.11 -22.02 29.90
CA LYS A 174 -20.55 -22.14 31.31
C LYS A 174 -21.97 -22.69 31.48
N SER A 175 -22.73 -22.94 30.41
CA SER A 175 -24.11 -23.45 30.52
C SER A 175 -24.33 -24.86 29.94
N GLU A 176 -23.31 -25.49 29.34
CA GLU A 176 -23.48 -26.83 28.77
C GLU A 176 -23.19 -27.92 29.81
N PRO A 177 -24.02 -28.98 29.90
CA PRO A 177 -23.72 -30.12 30.77
C PRO A 177 -22.39 -30.78 30.40
N LEU A 178 -21.51 -30.99 31.40
CA LEU A 178 -20.17 -31.59 31.25
C LEU A 178 -20.15 -32.89 30.41
N VAL A 179 -21.23 -33.66 30.47
CA VAL A 179 -21.38 -34.93 29.72
C VAL A 179 -21.30 -34.74 28.21
N PHE A 180 -21.80 -33.65 27.64
CA PHE A 180 -21.68 -33.40 26.19
C PHE A 180 -20.24 -33.04 25.81
N GLY A 181 -19.52 -32.32 26.67
CA GLY A 181 -18.07 -32.10 26.52
C GLY A 181 -17.27 -33.41 26.52
N LEU A 182 -17.59 -34.34 27.43
CA LEU A 182 -16.98 -35.67 27.46
C LEU A 182 -17.32 -36.51 26.23
N LEU A 183 -18.57 -36.46 25.76
CA LEU A 183 -19.00 -37.17 24.54
C LEU A 183 -18.32 -36.63 23.28
N ARG A 184 -18.14 -35.31 23.17
CA ARG A 184 -17.36 -34.70 22.06
C ARG A 184 -15.90 -35.12 22.11
N LYS A 185 -15.32 -35.21 23.31
CA LYS A 185 -13.96 -35.72 23.47
C LYS A 185 -13.85 -37.19 23.04
N GLU A 186 -14.73 -38.06 23.51
CA GLU A 186 -14.75 -39.47 23.10
C GLU A 186 -15.02 -39.66 21.60
N TRP A 187 -15.84 -38.79 21.00
CA TRP A 187 -16.03 -38.76 19.55
C TRP A 187 -14.74 -38.37 18.84
N LYS A 188 -14.02 -37.33 19.31
CA LYS A 188 -12.74 -36.88 18.74
C LYS A 188 -11.68 -37.97 18.84
N ASP A 189 -11.51 -38.58 20.02
CA ASP A 189 -10.58 -39.70 20.23
C ASP A 189 -10.92 -40.88 19.28
N CYS A 190 -12.20 -41.19 19.10
CA CYS A 190 -12.64 -42.25 18.16
C CYS A 190 -12.47 -41.86 16.68
N PHE A 191 -12.62 -40.58 16.35
CA PHE A 191 -12.38 -40.04 15.00
C PHE A 191 -10.89 -40.09 14.66
N ASP A 192 -10.02 -39.70 15.60
CA ASP A 192 -8.57 -39.75 15.44
C ASP A 192 -8.10 -41.22 15.26
N GLU A 193 -8.59 -42.16 16.08
CA GLU A 193 -8.34 -43.60 15.88
C GLU A 193 -8.78 -44.09 14.49
N PHE A 194 -9.94 -43.63 14.01
CA PHE A 194 -10.45 -44.01 12.70
C PHE A 194 -9.60 -43.42 11.56
N GLN A 195 -9.22 -42.13 11.67
CA GLN A 195 -8.37 -41.48 10.70
C GLN A 195 -6.99 -42.14 10.62
N GLU A 196 -6.37 -42.48 11.75
CA GLU A 196 -5.11 -43.23 11.79
C GLU A 196 -5.22 -44.61 11.14
N LEU A 197 -6.33 -45.33 11.39
CA LEU A 197 -6.60 -46.61 10.75
C LEU A 197 -6.73 -46.44 9.23
N LEU A 198 -7.51 -45.47 8.76
CA LEU A 198 -7.71 -45.21 7.33
C LEU A 198 -6.39 -44.86 6.63
N VAL A 199 -5.53 -44.02 7.23
CA VAL A 199 -4.20 -43.71 6.69
C VAL A 199 -3.31 -44.94 6.64
N ARG A 200 -3.30 -45.76 7.70
CA ARG A 200 -2.52 -47.00 7.73
C ARG A 200 -2.95 -47.96 6.62
N VAL A 201 -4.25 -48.10 6.40
CA VAL A 201 -4.79 -48.92 5.32
C VAL A 201 -4.40 -48.36 3.95
N MET A 202 -4.43 -47.02 3.77
CA MET A 202 -3.95 -46.38 2.54
C MET A 202 -2.45 -46.58 2.29
N ASP A 203 -1.62 -46.52 3.33
CA ASP A 203 -0.18 -46.78 3.25
C ASP A 203 0.13 -48.23 2.85
N GLU A 204 -0.70 -49.19 3.28
CA GLU A 204 -0.59 -50.58 2.83
C GLU A 204 -1.12 -50.79 1.41
N ALA A 205 -2.13 -50.01 1.01
CA ALA A 205 -2.74 -50.06 -0.30
C ALA A 205 -1.84 -49.51 -1.40
N VAL A 206 -1.13 -48.41 -1.15
CA VAL A 206 -0.26 -47.76 -2.14
C VAL A 206 1.18 -47.82 -1.66
N LYS A 207 1.95 -48.78 -2.18
CA LYS A 207 3.37 -48.96 -1.82
C LYS A 207 4.30 -48.38 -2.88
N PHE A 208 5.34 -47.69 -2.42
CA PHE A 208 6.38 -47.10 -3.25
C PHE A 208 7.68 -47.87 -3.03
N GLU A 209 8.15 -48.59 -4.06
CA GLU A 209 9.40 -49.34 -4.01
C GLU A 209 10.57 -48.45 -4.42
N HIS A 210 11.59 -48.37 -3.56
CA HIS A 210 12.72 -47.45 -3.69
C HIS A 210 13.91 -48.02 -4.50
N GLY A 211 13.73 -49.14 -5.23
CA GLY A 211 14.79 -49.80 -5.98
C GLY A 211 14.82 -49.43 -7.48
N ASN A 212 15.90 -48.79 -7.94
CA ASN A 212 16.35 -48.52 -9.33
C ASN A 212 15.36 -48.14 -10.44
N GLY A 213 14.15 -47.68 -10.09
CA GLY A 213 13.20 -47.10 -11.04
C GLY A 213 11.83 -47.12 -10.39
N GLY A 214 11.50 -46.05 -9.65
CA GLY A 214 10.37 -45.97 -8.72
C GLY A 214 9.14 -46.72 -9.22
N LYS A 215 8.68 -47.71 -8.45
CA LYS A 215 7.46 -48.46 -8.76
C LYS A 215 6.37 -48.08 -7.77
N VAL A 216 5.17 -47.82 -8.28
CA VAL A 216 3.97 -47.58 -7.48
C VAL A 216 3.07 -48.79 -7.61
N ARG A 217 2.81 -49.47 -6.49
CA ARG A 217 1.93 -50.64 -6.43
C ARG A 217 0.64 -50.25 -5.71
N VAL A 218 -0.49 -50.50 -6.35
CA VAL A 218 -1.82 -50.29 -5.78
C VAL A 218 -2.49 -51.65 -5.59
N LYS A 219 -2.79 -52.01 -4.35
CA LYS A 219 -3.51 -53.24 -3.98
C LYS A 219 -4.99 -52.94 -3.79
N PHE A 220 -5.86 -53.80 -4.34
CA PHE A 220 -7.31 -53.61 -4.25
C PHE A 220 -7.93 -54.26 -3.01
N LYS A 221 -7.33 -55.35 -2.50
CA LYS A 221 -7.73 -56.06 -1.27
C LYS A 221 -6.59 -56.04 -0.26
N LEU A 222 -6.91 -55.76 1.01
CA LEU A 222 -5.94 -55.41 2.04
C LEU A 222 -6.19 -56.20 3.32
N SER A 223 -5.17 -56.92 3.78
CA SER A 223 -5.12 -57.60 5.07
C SER A 223 -4.28 -56.77 6.06
N VAL A 224 -4.92 -55.87 6.80
CA VAL A 224 -4.25 -54.93 7.74
C VAL A 224 -4.27 -55.46 9.17
N SER A 225 -3.15 -55.37 9.87
CA SER A 225 -3.04 -55.79 11.27
C SER A 225 -4.03 -55.02 12.18
N GLY A 226 -4.90 -55.75 12.88
CA GLY A 226 -5.93 -55.19 13.78
C GLY A 226 -7.36 -55.27 13.25
N LEU A 227 -7.55 -55.58 11.97
CA LEU A 227 -8.86 -55.89 11.38
C LEU A 227 -9.06 -57.40 11.30
N LYS A 228 -10.30 -57.86 11.51
CA LYS A 228 -10.66 -59.29 11.44
C LYS A 228 -10.90 -59.79 10.02
N GLU A 229 -11.25 -58.89 9.10
CA GLU A 229 -11.63 -59.19 7.73
C GLU A 229 -10.79 -58.35 6.76
N GLU A 230 -10.65 -58.85 5.53
CA GLU A 230 -9.99 -58.10 4.45
C GLU A 230 -10.85 -56.92 4.02
N VAL A 231 -10.20 -55.80 3.72
CA VAL A 231 -10.88 -54.56 3.32
C VAL A 231 -10.50 -54.20 1.88
N GLU A 232 -11.50 -53.82 1.10
CA GLU A 232 -11.31 -53.30 -0.25
C GLU A 232 -10.90 -51.83 -0.24
N LEU A 233 -9.98 -51.43 -1.13
CA LEU A 233 -9.58 -50.03 -1.31
C LEU A 233 -10.78 -49.10 -1.58
N ARG A 234 -11.78 -49.60 -2.32
CA ARG A 234 -13.02 -48.86 -2.59
C ARG A 234 -13.77 -48.51 -1.31
N THR A 235 -13.84 -49.43 -0.36
CA THR A 235 -14.49 -49.25 0.94
C THR A 235 -13.77 -48.20 1.78
N VAL A 236 -12.44 -48.20 1.74
CA VAL A 236 -11.58 -47.22 2.43
C VAL A 236 -11.81 -45.82 1.89
N LEU A 237 -11.72 -45.63 0.57
CA LEU A 237 -11.92 -44.33 -0.07
C LEU A 237 -13.35 -43.80 0.11
N THR A 238 -14.35 -44.69 0.09
CA THR A 238 -15.75 -44.34 0.37
C THR A 238 -15.91 -43.89 1.82
N ALA A 239 -15.32 -44.60 2.78
CA ALA A 239 -15.34 -44.23 4.20
C ALA A 239 -14.66 -42.87 4.44
N MET A 240 -13.51 -42.63 3.78
CA MET A 240 -12.80 -41.33 3.81
C MET A 240 -13.65 -40.18 3.23
N GLU A 241 -14.39 -40.41 2.13
CA GLU A 241 -15.32 -39.42 1.57
C GLU A 241 -16.48 -39.12 2.53
N VAL A 242 -17.09 -40.15 3.12
CA VAL A 242 -18.25 -39.99 4.02
C VAL A 242 -17.88 -39.22 5.29
N ILE A 243 -16.70 -39.46 5.84
CA ILE A 243 -16.23 -38.82 7.07
C ILE A 243 -15.55 -37.46 6.82
N GLY A 244 -15.19 -37.15 5.56
CA GLY A 244 -14.62 -35.86 5.16
C GLY A 244 -13.10 -35.76 5.26
N VAL A 245 -12.36 -36.88 5.27
CA VAL A 245 -10.88 -36.90 5.38
C VAL A 245 -10.18 -37.37 4.10
N LEU A 246 -10.88 -37.36 2.97
CA LEU A 246 -10.35 -37.83 1.69
C LEU A 246 -9.09 -37.05 1.25
N ASP A 247 -9.08 -35.72 1.43
CA ASP A 247 -7.93 -34.89 1.10
C ASP A 247 -6.69 -35.29 1.95
N TYR A 248 -6.89 -35.51 3.25
CA TYR A 248 -5.83 -35.97 4.15
C TYR A 248 -5.31 -37.37 3.78
N GLY A 249 -6.21 -38.30 3.48
CA GLY A 249 -5.87 -39.67 3.10
C GLY A 249 -5.09 -39.78 1.78
N LEU A 250 -5.41 -38.92 0.80
CA LEU A 250 -4.74 -38.90 -0.50
C LEU A 250 -3.49 -38.01 -0.54
N ALA A 251 -3.31 -37.07 0.41
CA ALA A 251 -2.21 -36.10 0.39
C ALA A 251 -0.82 -36.75 0.29
N LYS A 252 -0.56 -37.77 1.11
CA LYS A 252 0.72 -38.49 1.09
C LYS A 252 0.93 -39.24 -0.23
N VAL A 253 -0.11 -39.89 -0.75
CA VAL A 253 -0.05 -40.61 -2.03
C VAL A 253 0.23 -39.64 -3.19
N ALA A 254 -0.46 -38.50 -3.21
CA ALA A 254 -0.24 -37.42 -4.18
C ALA A 254 1.21 -36.89 -4.12
N ASP A 255 1.73 -36.62 -2.92
CA ASP A 255 3.12 -36.19 -2.72
C ASP A 255 4.12 -37.21 -3.27
N LEU A 256 3.93 -38.49 -2.94
CA LEU A 256 4.84 -39.56 -3.35
C LEU A 256 4.77 -39.80 -4.87
N ILE A 257 3.60 -39.72 -5.50
CA ILE A 257 3.46 -39.78 -6.97
C ILE A 257 4.18 -38.59 -7.62
N VAL A 258 3.99 -37.37 -7.12
CA VAL A 258 4.71 -36.20 -7.63
C VAL A 258 6.21 -36.39 -7.50
N LYS A 259 6.68 -36.82 -6.33
CA LYS A 259 8.10 -36.96 -6.00
C LYS A 259 8.81 -38.07 -6.79
N PHE A 260 8.20 -39.24 -6.89
CA PHE A 260 8.86 -40.45 -7.42
C PHE A 260 8.46 -40.81 -8.85
N VAL A 261 7.41 -40.20 -9.40
CA VAL A 261 6.95 -40.44 -10.77
C VAL A 261 7.01 -39.17 -11.60
N VAL A 262 6.31 -38.10 -11.18
CA VAL A 262 6.23 -36.87 -11.99
C VAL A 262 7.57 -36.17 -12.11
N ILE A 263 8.32 -35.97 -11.02
CA ILE A 263 9.63 -35.31 -11.07
C ILE A 263 10.59 -36.05 -12.02
N PRO A 264 10.76 -37.38 -11.97
CA PRO A 264 11.55 -38.12 -12.95
C PRO A 264 11.04 -38.01 -14.40
N THR A 265 9.72 -38.01 -14.61
CA THR A 265 9.13 -37.81 -15.95
C THR A 265 9.44 -36.43 -16.52
N VAL A 266 9.34 -35.38 -15.69
CA VAL A 266 9.59 -33.99 -16.09
C VAL A 266 11.09 -33.68 -16.16
N SER A 267 11.92 -34.23 -15.29
CA SER A 267 13.35 -33.86 -15.27
C SER A 267 14.20 -34.70 -16.22
N ASN A 268 13.89 -36.00 -16.35
CA ASN A 268 14.73 -36.97 -17.05
C ASN A 268 14.02 -37.61 -18.25
N GLY A 269 12.80 -37.18 -18.59
CA GLY A 269 12.00 -37.77 -19.68
C GLY A 269 11.59 -39.22 -19.43
N SER A 270 11.61 -39.67 -18.18
CA SER A 270 11.30 -41.06 -17.81
C SER A 270 9.86 -41.44 -18.18
N ARG A 271 9.71 -42.56 -18.89
CA ARG A 271 8.41 -43.13 -19.25
C ARG A 271 7.97 -44.17 -18.23
N PHE A 272 6.75 -44.02 -17.73
CA PHE A 272 6.10 -44.99 -16.86
C PHE A 272 4.95 -45.64 -17.61
N ASP A 273 4.94 -46.97 -17.66
CA ASP A 273 3.79 -47.73 -18.12
C ASP A 273 3.28 -48.59 -16.95
N PHE A 274 2.01 -48.93 -16.98
CA PHE A 274 1.40 -49.78 -15.95
C PHE A 274 1.16 -51.19 -16.46
N VAL A 275 1.27 -52.15 -15.55
CA VAL A 275 0.95 -53.56 -15.75
C VAL A 275 -0.12 -53.96 -14.74
N GLU A 276 -1.20 -54.56 -15.21
CA GLU A 276 -2.22 -55.18 -14.36
C GLU A 276 -1.77 -56.61 -14.03
N GLU A 277 -1.62 -56.94 -12.74
CA GLU A 277 -1.35 -58.32 -12.30
C GLU A 277 -2.66 -58.96 -11.80
N LEU A 278 -3.01 -60.10 -12.40
CA LEU A 278 -4.17 -60.91 -12.03
C LEU A 278 -3.76 -61.94 -10.98
N ASP A 279 -4.63 -62.16 -9.99
CA ASP A 279 -4.45 -63.25 -9.05
C ASP A 279 -4.54 -64.60 -9.77
N GLN A 280 -3.56 -65.47 -9.55
CA GLN A 280 -3.42 -66.75 -10.25
C GLN A 280 -4.47 -67.77 -9.83
N GLU A 281 -5.15 -67.57 -8.69
CA GLU A 281 -6.16 -68.50 -8.16
C GLU A 281 -7.61 -68.09 -8.47
N THR A 282 -7.92 -66.79 -8.52
CA THR A 282 -9.30 -66.30 -8.61
C THR A 282 -9.67 -65.64 -9.94
N MET A 283 -8.70 -65.35 -10.82
CA MET A 283 -8.89 -64.51 -12.02
C MET A 283 -9.46 -63.11 -11.71
N GLU A 284 -9.34 -62.64 -10.46
CA GLU A 284 -9.70 -61.28 -10.05
C GLU A 284 -8.47 -60.36 -10.09
N LYS A 285 -8.71 -59.06 -10.29
CA LYS A 285 -7.64 -58.04 -10.33
C LYS A 285 -7.19 -57.74 -8.90
N ASP A 286 -6.00 -58.20 -8.52
CA ASP A 286 -5.49 -58.08 -7.15
C ASP A 286 -4.60 -56.85 -6.94
N GLU A 287 -3.74 -56.54 -7.92
CA GLU A 287 -2.87 -55.38 -7.86
C GLU A 287 -2.59 -54.73 -9.23
N ALA A 288 -2.28 -53.43 -9.20
CA ALA A 288 -1.82 -52.67 -10.36
C ALA A 288 -0.47 -52.02 -10.06
N ILE A 289 0.47 -52.13 -11.00
CA ILE A 289 1.83 -51.64 -10.82
C ILE A 289 2.13 -50.61 -11.91
N LEU A 290 2.52 -49.40 -11.50
CA LEU A 290 3.12 -48.39 -12.36
C LEU A 290 4.64 -48.47 -12.23
N GLY A 291 5.35 -48.81 -13.31
CA GLY A 291 6.79 -49.03 -13.29
C GLY A 291 7.53 -48.21 -14.35
N LEU A 292 8.78 -47.87 -14.05
CA LEU A 292 9.66 -47.22 -15.01
C LEU A 292 9.99 -48.18 -16.16
N VAL A 293 9.71 -47.75 -17.38
CA VAL A 293 10.12 -48.46 -18.60
C VAL A 293 11.39 -47.80 -19.13
N SER A 294 12.47 -48.57 -19.25
CA SER A 294 13.75 -48.08 -19.79
C SER A 294 13.56 -47.54 -21.21
N SER A 295 13.52 -46.21 -21.36
CA SER A 295 13.53 -45.56 -22.67
C SER A 295 14.97 -45.23 -23.08
N SER A 296 15.37 -45.72 -24.25
CA SER A 296 16.61 -45.31 -24.94
C SER A 296 16.61 -43.80 -25.20
N GLY A 297 17.69 -43.12 -24.80
CA GLY A 297 17.78 -41.66 -24.75
C GLY A 297 17.55 -40.95 -26.08
N SER A 298 16.32 -40.52 -26.33
CA SER A 298 15.99 -39.44 -27.25
C SER A 298 15.83 -38.13 -26.49
N GLN A 299 16.08 -37.01 -27.17
CA GLN A 299 15.77 -35.67 -26.69
C GLN A 299 14.32 -35.62 -26.18
N VAL A 300 14.12 -35.03 -24.99
CA VAL A 300 12.80 -34.98 -24.35
C VAL A 300 12.01 -33.82 -24.94
N ASP A 301 11.07 -34.12 -25.83
CA ASP A 301 10.20 -33.11 -26.46
C ASP A 301 8.91 -32.89 -25.66
N ILE A 302 8.34 -31.68 -25.70
CA ILE A 302 7.09 -31.29 -25.00
C ILE A 302 5.95 -32.31 -25.19
N PRO A 303 5.63 -32.80 -26.41
CA PRO A 303 4.56 -33.79 -26.61
C PRO A 303 4.82 -35.11 -25.88
N SER A 304 6.08 -35.53 -25.75
CA SER A 304 6.43 -36.79 -25.08
C SER A 304 6.18 -36.71 -23.57
N ILE A 305 6.48 -35.57 -22.95
CA ILE A 305 6.22 -35.30 -21.53
C ILE A 305 4.72 -35.25 -21.27
N TYR A 306 3.97 -34.51 -22.08
CA TYR A 306 2.51 -34.44 -21.97
C TYR A 306 1.88 -35.83 -22.08
N SER A 307 2.34 -36.65 -23.03
CA SER A 307 1.88 -38.03 -23.16
C SER A 307 2.21 -38.88 -21.92
N ASN A 308 3.43 -38.79 -21.39
CA ASN A 308 3.85 -39.55 -20.22
C ASN A 308 3.07 -39.14 -18.97
N ILE A 309 2.85 -37.84 -18.74
CA ILE A 309 2.05 -37.34 -17.61
C ILE A 309 0.59 -37.77 -17.76
N ILE A 310 0.03 -37.74 -18.97
CA ILE A 310 -1.30 -38.30 -19.25
C ILE A 310 -1.37 -39.78 -18.85
N GLN A 311 -0.33 -40.59 -19.12
CA GLN A 311 -0.31 -42.00 -18.72
C GLN A 311 -0.32 -42.17 -17.19
N VAL A 312 0.47 -41.38 -16.47
CA VAL A 312 0.50 -41.38 -14.99
C VAL A 312 -0.87 -40.99 -14.41
N ILE A 313 -1.49 -39.96 -14.98
CA ILE A 313 -2.82 -39.49 -14.57
C ILE A 313 -3.90 -40.52 -14.89
N LYS A 314 -3.82 -41.20 -16.04
CA LYS A 314 -4.71 -42.32 -16.39
C LYS A 314 -4.57 -43.47 -15.40
N PHE A 315 -3.35 -43.80 -14.97
CA PHE A 315 -3.12 -44.81 -13.94
C PHE A 315 -3.80 -44.41 -12.62
N ALA A 316 -3.59 -43.17 -12.16
CA ALA A 316 -4.24 -42.66 -10.97
C ALA A 316 -5.78 -42.70 -11.08
N TYR A 317 -6.34 -42.31 -12.23
CA TYR A 317 -7.78 -42.33 -12.43
C TYR A 317 -8.36 -43.75 -12.39
N ILE A 318 -7.73 -44.71 -13.08
CA ILE A 318 -8.25 -46.08 -13.21
C ILE A 318 -8.03 -46.91 -11.95
N PHE A 319 -6.84 -46.84 -11.36
CA PHE A 319 -6.42 -47.78 -10.31
C PHE A 319 -6.38 -47.17 -8.91
N LEU A 320 -6.02 -45.88 -8.76
CA LEU A 320 -6.05 -45.22 -7.45
C LEU A 320 -7.45 -44.70 -7.13
N CYS A 321 -8.10 -44.03 -8.08
CA CYS A 321 -9.42 -43.41 -7.90
C CYS A 321 -10.56 -44.31 -8.42
N LEU A 322 -10.28 -45.51 -8.93
CA LEU A 322 -11.28 -46.50 -9.36
C LEU A 322 -12.38 -45.93 -10.30
N LYS A 323 -11.99 -44.99 -11.19
CA LYS A 323 -12.89 -44.26 -12.11
C LYS A 323 -13.97 -43.44 -11.40
N ASN A 324 -13.71 -42.98 -10.18
CA ASN A 324 -14.57 -42.06 -9.45
C ASN A 324 -14.11 -40.60 -9.65
N ASP A 325 -14.94 -39.81 -10.33
CA ASP A 325 -14.67 -38.39 -10.60
C ASP A 325 -14.40 -37.56 -9.34
N ARG A 326 -15.06 -37.84 -8.21
CA ARG A 326 -14.89 -37.06 -6.97
C ARG A 326 -13.53 -37.29 -6.36
N TRP A 327 -13.09 -38.54 -6.33
CA TRP A 327 -11.77 -38.91 -5.81
C TRP A 327 -10.67 -38.38 -6.73
N MET A 328 -10.91 -38.39 -8.04
CA MET A 328 -9.98 -37.82 -9.00
C MET A 328 -9.84 -36.30 -8.86
N ARG A 329 -10.93 -35.56 -8.62
CA ARG A 329 -10.88 -34.13 -8.32
C ARG A 329 -10.10 -33.83 -7.04
N CYS A 330 -10.32 -34.62 -5.99
CA CYS A 330 -9.56 -34.51 -4.74
C CYS A 330 -8.06 -34.75 -4.96
N PHE A 331 -7.70 -35.83 -5.66
CA PHE A 331 -6.32 -36.09 -6.07
C PHE A 331 -5.73 -34.96 -6.91
N GLY A 332 -6.52 -34.39 -7.82
CA GLY A 332 -6.16 -33.23 -8.63
C GLY A 332 -5.80 -32.00 -7.82
N ARG A 333 -6.66 -31.58 -6.88
CA ARG A 333 -6.38 -30.45 -5.97
C ARG A 333 -5.06 -30.60 -5.21
N LEU A 334 -4.72 -31.82 -4.81
CA LEU A 334 -3.51 -32.12 -4.04
C LEU A 334 -2.24 -32.19 -4.90
N SER A 335 -2.34 -32.56 -6.18
CA SER A 335 -1.19 -32.86 -7.04
C SER A 335 -0.96 -31.82 -8.14
N TRP A 336 -2.02 -31.35 -8.81
CA TRP A 336 -1.94 -30.51 -10.00
C TRP A 336 -1.17 -29.19 -9.81
N PRO A 337 -1.32 -28.43 -8.70
CA PRO A 337 -0.56 -27.21 -8.50
C PRO A 337 0.96 -27.42 -8.53
N ARG A 338 1.44 -28.58 -8.07
CA ARG A 338 2.86 -28.93 -8.09
C ARG A 338 3.29 -29.47 -9.44
N ILE A 339 2.44 -30.28 -10.09
CA ILE A 339 2.71 -30.82 -11.43
C ILE A 339 2.83 -29.68 -12.45
N SER A 340 1.88 -28.74 -12.45
CA SER A 340 1.88 -27.60 -13.36
C SER A 340 3.12 -26.71 -13.18
N GLU A 341 3.49 -26.39 -11.94
CA GLU A 341 4.70 -25.61 -11.64
C GLU A 341 5.97 -26.30 -12.15
N LEU A 342 6.10 -27.62 -11.94
CA LEU A 342 7.23 -28.40 -12.45
C LEU A 342 7.32 -28.35 -13.97
N ILE A 343 6.19 -28.42 -14.69
CA ILE A 343 6.15 -28.28 -16.15
C ILE A 343 6.59 -26.87 -16.57
N ILE A 344 6.12 -25.82 -15.88
CA ILE A 344 6.49 -24.43 -16.19
C ILE A 344 8.00 -24.22 -16.02
N VAL A 345 8.55 -24.58 -14.86
CA VAL A 345 9.96 -24.34 -14.51
C VAL A 345 10.91 -25.15 -15.38
N HIS A 346 10.59 -26.42 -15.65
CA HIS A 346 11.52 -27.28 -16.39
C HIS A 346 11.40 -27.17 -17.90
N PHE A 347 10.23 -26.76 -18.43
CA PHE A 347 9.96 -26.75 -19.87
C PHE A 347 9.45 -25.42 -20.41
N LEU A 348 8.26 -24.95 -20.00
CA LEU A 348 7.62 -23.81 -20.68
C LEU A 348 8.45 -22.52 -20.54
N SER A 349 9.07 -22.28 -19.38
CA SER A 349 9.97 -21.14 -19.15
C SER A 349 11.25 -21.18 -19.97
N LYS A 350 11.79 -22.37 -20.24
CA LYS A 350 12.97 -22.56 -21.10
C LYS A 350 12.63 -22.51 -22.59
N ALA A 351 11.38 -22.80 -22.93
CA ALA A 351 10.86 -22.70 -24.29
C ALA A 351 10.52 -21.26 -24.69
N VAL A 352 10.55 -20.30 -23.75
CA VAL A 352 10.43 -18.85 -24.06
C VAL A 352 11.57 -18.46 -25.01
N PRO A 353 11.26 -18.00 -26.23
CA PRO A 353 12.29 -17.65 -27.20
C PRO A 353 13.21 -16.53 -26.70
N ASP A 354 14.48 -16.53 -27.13
CA ASP A 354 15.39 -15.39 -26.91
C ASP A 354 15.28 -14.32 -28.02
N ASP A 355 14.57 -14.64 -29.11
CA ASP A 355 14.40 -13.82 -30.31
C ASP A 355 12.91 -13.75 -30.71
N ALA A 356 12.45 -12.56 -31.07
CA ALA A 356 11.08 -12.28 -31.50
C ALA A 356 10.70 -13.08 -32.76
N SER A 357 11.65 -13.39 -33.64
CA SER A 357 11.41 -14.16 -34.87
C SER A 357 10.84 -15.57 -34.58
N LYS A 358 11.21 -16.15 -33.44
CA LYS A 358 10.83 -17.50 -33.01
C LYS A 358 9.54 -17.53 -32.17
N LEU A 359 8.89 -16.39 -31.91
CA LEU A 359 7.58 -16.36 -31.25
C LEU A 359 6.52 -17.11 -32.06
N SER A 360 6.64 -17.12 -33.39
CA SER A 360 5.74 -17.87 -34.28
C SER A 360 5.82 -19.39 -34.07
N GLU A 361 7.00 -19.92 -33.74
CA GLU A 361 7.21 -21.35 -33.44
C GLU A 361 6.55 -21.74 -32.10
N PHE A 362 6.38 -20.77 -31.19
CA PHE A 362 5.73 -20.99 -29.89
C PHE A 362 4.22 -21.17 -29.99
N GLN A 363 3.58 -20.73 -31.09
CA GLN A 363 2.14 -20.94 -31.31
C GLN A 363 1.78 -22.43 -31.26
N LYS A 364 2.66 -23.30 -31.79
CA LYS A 364 2.50 -24.76 -31.72
C LYS A 364 2.53 -25.28 -30.28
N ILE A 365 3.31 -24.65 -29.39
CA ILE A 365 3.38 -25.00 -27.97
C ILE A 365 2.10 -24.59 -27.24
N ILE A 366 1.52 -23.43 -27.59
CA ILE A 366 0.23 -22.98 -27.04
C ILE A 366 -0.88 -23.99 -27.37
N GLU A 367 -0.94 -24.44 -28.63
CA GLU A 367 -1.92 -25.44 -29.07
C GLU A 367 -1.75 -26.78 -28.35
N LEU A 368 -0.51 -27.30 -28.28
CA LEU A 368 -0.20 -28.55 -27.59
C LEU A 368 -0.51 -28.50 -26.10
N THR A 369 -0.25 -27.35 -25.45
CA THR A 369 -0.50 -27.15 -24.02
C THR A 369 -2.00 -27.07 -23.73
N SER A 370 -2.75 -26.40 -24.61
CA SER A 370 -4.22 -26.34 -24.51
C SER A 370 -4.85 -27.73 -24.71
N GLU A 371 -4.37 -28.51 -25.69
CA GLU A 371 -4.85 -29.88 -25.91
C GLU A 371 -4.53 -30.80 -24.73
N PHE A 372 -3.36 -30.62 -24.12
CA PHE A 372 -2.96 -31.36 -22.91
C PHE A 372 -3.90 -31.07 -21.75
N GLU A 373 -4.14 -29.80 -21.40
CA GLU A 373 -5.06 -29.43 -20.32
C GLU A 373 -6.49 -29.91 -20.60
N ASN A 374 -6.99 -29.82 -21.84
CA ASN A 374 -8.31 -30.36 -22.19
C ASN A 374 -8.43 -31.86 -21.89
N LYS A 375 -7.38 -32.66 -22.18
CA LYS A 375 -7.35 -34.10 -21.83
C LYS A 375 -7.35 -34.34 -20.33
N LEU A 376 -6.75 -33.44 -19.55
CA LEU A 376 -6.77 -33.52 -18.08
C LEU A 376 -8.16 -33.17 -17.53
N GLU A 377 -8.85 -32.21 -18.13
CA GLU A 377 -10.22 -31.83 -17.79
C GLU A 377 -11.21 -32.98 -18.05
N ASP A 378 -11.04 -33.70 -19.16
CA ASP A 378 -11.80 -34.92 -19.46
C ASP A 378 -11.62 -35.98 -18.37
N MET A 379 -10.40 -36.10 -17.82
CA MET A 379 -10.07 -37.00 -16.72
C MET A 379 -10.40 -36.46 -15.33
N LYS A 380 -11.03 -35.28 -15.21
CA LYS A 380 -11.50 -34.67 -13.94
C LYS A 380 -10.40 -34.41 -12.91
N ILE A 381 -9.13 -34.36 -13.32
CA ILE A 381 -8.02 -33.93 -12.44
C ILE A 381 -7.98 -32.40 -12.30
N ILE A 382 -8.42 -31.69 -13.34
CA ILE A 382 -8.62 -30.24 -13.34
C ILE A 382 -10.08 -29.92 -13.62
N SER A 383 -10.54 -28.76 -13.12
CA SER A 383 -11.90 -28.26 -13.34
C SER A 383 -11.90 -27.05 -14.28
N ALA A 384 -12.83 -27.01 -15.25
CA ALA A 384 -13.09 -25.81 -16.05
C ALA A 384 -13.67 -24.63 -15.25
N SER A 385 -14.17 -24.88 -14.04
CA SER A 385 -14.78 -23.85 -13.20
C SER A 385 -13.79 -23.11 -12.31
N ASP A 386 -12.54 -23.59 -12.20
CA ASP A 386 -11.50 -22.96 -11.40
C ASP A 386 -10.43 -22.40 -12.34
N ASP A 387 -10.33 -21.07 -12.44
CA ASP A 387 -9.34 -20.41 -13.30
C ASP A 387 -7.90 -20.81 -12.91
N LYS A 388 -7.68 -21.20 -11.64
CA LYS A 388 -6.38 -21.66 -11.14
C LYS A 388 -5.97 -23.03 -11.67
N ASP A 389 -6.83 -23.74 -12.37
CA ASP A 389 -6.55 -25.07 -12.90
C ASP A 389 -6.00 -25.04 -14.34
N ARG A 390 -6.17 -23.93 -15.09
CA ARG A 390 -5.64 -23.73 -16.46
C ARG A 390 -4.31 -22.97 -16.51
N ARG A 391 -3.42 -23.25 -15.55
CA ARG A 391 -2.17 -22.51 -15.34
C ARG A 391 -1.20 -22.61 -16.51
N LEU A 392 -1.14 -23.76 -17.19
CA LEU A 392 -0.20 -23.95 -18.29
C LEU A 392 -0.67 -23.20 -19.54
N SER A 393 -1.97 -23.22 -19.84
CA SER A 393 -2.53 -22.42 -20.94
C SER A 393 -2.43 -20.93 -20.67
N GLU A 394 -2.71 -20.48 -19.44
CA GLU A 394 -2.54 -19.08 -19.04
C GLU A 394 -1.08 -18.63 -19.20
N TYR A 395 -0.13 -19.44 -18.74
CA TYR A 395 1.30 -19.18 -18.92
C TYR A 395 1.69 -19.12 -20.41
N ALA A 396 1.26 -20.11 -21.20
CA ALA A 396 1.60 -20.21 -22.62
C ALA A 396 0.98 -19.07 -23.44
N GLN A 397 -0.24 -18.64 -23.13
CA GLN A 397 -0.90 -17.51 -23.79
C GLN A 397 -0.25 -16.17 -23.45
N ASN A 398 0.40 -16.07 -22.28
CA ASN A 398 1.16 -14.89 -21.86
C ASN A 398 2.65 -14.96 -22.24
N ILE A 399 3.01 -15.79 -23.23
CA ILE A 399 4.40 -15.94 -23.68
C ILE A 399 5.06 -14.61 -24.06
N GLU A 400 4.30 -13.72 -24.70
CA GLU A 400 4.78 -12.39 -25.08
C GLU A 400 5.20 -11.57 -23.87
N VAL A 401 4.48 -11.69 -22.75
CA VAL A 401 4.80 -11.01 -21.49
C VAL A 401 6.09 -11.58 -20.89
N HIS A 402 6.23 -12.90 -20.89
CA HIS A 402 7.44 -13.56 -20.38
C HIS A 402 8.67 -13.22 -21.23
N PHE A 403 8.54 -13.25 -22.56
CA PHE A 403 9.57 -12.80 -23.49
C PHE A 403 9.95 -11.34 -23.23
N ALA A 404 8.96 -10.46 -23.19
CA ALA A 404 9.16 -9.04 -23.01
C ALA A 404 9.84 -8.71 -21.67
N SER A 405 9.39 -9.33 -20.59
CA SER A 405 10.00 -9.20 -19.26
C SER A 405 11.45 -9.67 -19.25
N ARG A 406 11.76 -10.82 -19.85
CA ARG A 406 13.13 -11.36 -19.89
C ARG A 406 14.04 -10.45 -20.71
N LYS A 407 13.57 -9.96 -21.87
CA LYS A 407 14.34 -9.08 -22.73
C LYS A 407 14.56 -7.70 -22.10
N LYS A 408 13.56 -7.14 -21.42
CA LYS A 408 13.70 -5.93 -20.61
C LYS A 408 14.81 -6.07 -19.57
N ILE A 409 14.83 -7.17 -18.82
CA ILE A 409 15.91 -7.45 -17.84
C ILE A 409 17.28 -7.51 -18.54
N GLU A 410 17.37 -8.14 -19.72
CA GLU A 410 18.61 -8.20 -20.50
C GLU A 410 19.08 -6.81 -20.96
N ILE A 411 18.18 -5.97 -21.48
CA ILE A 411 18.47 -4.59 -21.91
C ILE A 411 18.97 -3.77 -20.72
N LEU A 412 18.28 -3.82 -19.59
CA LEU A 412 18.68 -3.09 -18.38
C LEU A 412 20.00 -3.60 -17.80
N ALA A 413 20.26 -4.90 -17.85
CA ALA A 413 21.54 -5.47 -17.45
C ALA A 413 22.68 -4.99 -18.37
N LYS A 414 22.45 -4.93 -19.69
CA LYS A 414 23.39 -4.36 -20.66
C LYS A 414 23.67 -2.89 -20.36
N ALA A 415 22.63 -2.07 -20.20
CA ALA A 415 22.74 -0.66 -19.83
C ALA A 415 23.57 -0.47 -18.54
N ARG A 416 23.23 -1.20 -17.48
CA ARG A 416 23.95 -1.16 -16.20
C ARG A 416 25.43 -1.53 -16.37
N ASN A 417 25.73 -2.61 -17.10
CA ASN A 417 27.11 -3.03 -17.33
C ASN A 417 27.91 -1.98 -18.11
N LEU A 418 27.33 -1.37 -19.14
CA LEU A 418 27.95 -0.27 -19.89
C LEU A 418 28.32 0.90 -18.96
N LEU A 419 27.38 1.33 -18.12
CA LEU A 419 27.58 2.44 -17.19
C LEU A 419 28.62 2.12 -16.10
N LEU A 420 28.64 0.89 -15.59
CA LEU A 420 29.59 0.45 -14.58
C LEU A 420 31.02 0.25 -15.13
N GLN A 421 31.16 -0.19 -16.39
CA GLN A 421 32.47 -0.46 -16.99
C GLN A 421 33.11 0.77 -17.67
N CYS A 422 32.37 1.85 -17.90
CA CYS A 422 32.94 3.02 -18.56
C CYS A 422 33.94 3.76 -17.66
N ASP A 423 35.16 3.90 -18.18
CA ASP A 423 36.17 4.82 -17.69
C ASP A 423 35.99 6.16 -18.42
N PHE A 424 35.75 7.24 -17.68
CA PHE A 424 35.58 8.60 -18.22
C PHE A 424 36.92 9.21 -18.68
N SER A 425 37.72 8.41 -19.38
CA SER A 425 39.01 8.77 -19.95
C SER A 425 38.84 9.11 -21.43
N LEU A 426 39.39 10.23 -21.86
CA LEU A 426 39.42 10.59 -23.28
C LEU A 426 40.59 9.92 -24.00
N PRO A 427 40.39 9.45 -25.24
CA PRO A 427 41.49 9.15 -26.14
C PRO A 427 42.27 10.44 -26.47
N PRO A 428 43.55 10.32 -26.86
CA PRO A 428 44.39 11.48 -27.18
C PRO A 428 43.86 12.28 -28.39
N ASP A 429 43.10 11.65 -29.28
CA ASP A 429 42.42 12.29 -30.40
C ASP A 429 40.95 12.56 -30.05
N PHE A 430 40.62 13.83 -29.81
CA PHE A 430 39.29 14.34 -29.43
C PHE A 430 38.19 14.18 -30.51
N SER A 431 38.53 13.63 -31.68
CA SER A 431 37.69 13.66 -32.89
C SER A 431 36.65 12.54 -32.98
N GLU A 432 36.92 11.35 -32.43
CA GLU A 432 36.02 10.19 -32.55
C GLU A 432 34.73 10.30 -31.72
N GLN A 433 34.68 11.24 -30.76
CA GLN A 433 33.61 11.36 -29.76
C GLN A 433 32.87 12.71 -29.81
N ALA A 434 33.18 13.53 -30.82
CA ALA A 434 32.49 14.79 -31.02
C ALA A 434 31.11 14.53 -31.63
N VAL A 435 30.06 14.97 -30.93
CA VAL A 435 28.67 14.84 -31.37
C VAL A 435 28.06 16.22 -31.59
N GLN A 436 27.22 16.32 -32.62
CA GLN A 436 26.42 17.51 -32.89
C GLN A 436 25.12 17.40 -32.11
N LEU A 437 24.78 18.43 -31.34
CA LEU A 437 23.53 18.48 -30.59
C LEU A 437 22.35 18.69 -31.55
N LEU A 438 21.22 18.01 -31.33
CA LEU A 438 20.08 18.05 -32.26
C LEU A 438 19.44 19.43 -32.40
N PHE A 439 19.21 20.14 -31.29
CA PHE A 439 18.52 21.43 -31.28
C PHE A 439 19.46 22.60 -30.96
N LEU A 440 20.77 22.36 -30.90
CA LEU A 440 21.80 23.39 -30.70
C LEU A 440 22.86 23.28 -31.81
N PRO A 441 23.36 24.40 -32.36
CA PRO A 441 24.30 24.38 -33.47
C PRO A 441 25.71 23.90 -33.09
N GLU A 442 25.95 23.66 -31.81
CA GLU A 442 27.26 23.40 -31.22
C GLU A 442 27.61 21.92 -31.21
N ARG A 443 28.92 21.65 -31.20
CA ARG A 443 29.47 20.31 -31.00
C ARG A 443 30.04 20.20 -29.60
N CYS A 444 29.89 19.05 -28.99
CA CYS A 444 30.52 18.73 -27.71
C CYS A 444 31.10 17.31 -27.76
N ILE A 445 32.04 17.05 -26.86
CA ILE A 445 32.67 15.73 -26.74
C ILE A 445 32.00 14.99 -25.59
N ILE A 446 31.46 13.81 -25.90
CA ILE A 446 30.76 12.96 -24.94
C ILE A 446 31.59 11.74 -24.56
N SER A 447 31.24 11.09 -23.47
CA SER A 447 31.82 9.82 -23.08
C SER A 447 31.30 8.68 -23.96
N LYS A 448 32.07 7.58 -24.00
CA LYS A 448 31.59 6.31 -24.58
C LYS A 448 30.35 5.78 -23.87
N ALA A 449 30.15 6.12 -22.60
CA ALA A 449 28.98 5.69 -21.84
C ALA A 449 27.71 6.34 -22.39
N GLY A 450 27.72 7.67 -22.54
CA GLY A 450 26.59 8.43 -23.10
C GLY A 450 26.24 7.98 -24.53
N ALA A 451 27.26 7.80 -25.37
CA ALA A 451 27.08 7.36 -26.75
C ALA A 451 26.46 5.95 -26.85
N HIS A 452 27.06 4.93 -26.21
CA HIS A 452 26.55 3.56 -26.27
C HIS A 452 25.21 3.38 -25.56
N LEU A 453 24.94 4.16 -24.51
CA LEU A 453 23.63 4.15 -23.87
C LEU A 453 22.54 4.62 -24.83
N MET A 454 22.76 5.74 -25.52
CA MET A 454 21.81 6.24 -26.49
C MET A 454 21.65 5.29 -27.68
N GLU A 455 22.73 4.65 -28.13
CA GLU A 455 22.66 3.59 -29.15
C GLU A 455 21.75 2.43 -28.70
N LEU A 456 21.88 1.96 -27.45
CA LEU A 456 21.02 0.92 -26.87
C LEU A 456 19.56 1.37 -26.79
N VAL A 457 19.30 2.64 -26.46
CA VAL A 457 17.95 3.24 -26.46
C VAL A 457 17.37 3.20 -27.88
N HIS A 458 18.09 3.69 -28.89
CA HIS A 458 17.63 3.63 -30.29
C HIS A 458 17.38 2.20 -30.77
N GLN A 459 18.28 1.25 -30.46
CA GLN A 459 18.08 -0.17 -30.78
C GLN A 459 16.79 -0.71 -30.16
N THR A 460 16.57 -0.42 -28.86
CA THR A 460 15.37 -0.84 -28.14
C THR A 460 14.10 -0.22 -28.75
N LEU A 461 14.13 1.05 -29.15
CA LEU A 461 12.98 1.73 -29.77
C LEU A 461 12.69 1.23 -31.20
N ARG A 462 13.70 0.81 -31.96
CA ARG A 462 13.49 0.09 -33.22
C ARG A 462 12.79 -1.23 -32.98
N ASP A 463 13.18 -1.96 -31.94
CA ASP A 463 12.50 -3.21 -31.55
C ASP A 463 11.04 -2.96 -31.12
N VAL A 464 10.74 -1.83 -30.47
CA VAL A 464 9.36 -1.40 -30.15
C VAL A 464 8.51 -1.27 -31.42
N CYS A 465 9.05 -0.68 -32.49
CA CYS A 465 8.33 -0.49 -33.76
C CYS A 465 8.02 -1.82 -34.48
N LEU A 466 8.82 -2.87 -34.22
CA LEU A 466 8.67 -4.18 -34.87
C LEU A 466 7.87 -5.20 -34.03
N SER A 467 7.54 -4.86 -32.79
CA SER A 467 6.97 -5.79 -31.81
C SER A 467 5.43 -5.70 -31.70
N SER A 468 4.82 -6.71 -31.06
CA SER A 468 3.39 -6.69 -30.72
C SER A 468 3.09 -5.63 -29.66
N ALA A 469 1.83 -5.19 -29.55
CA ALA A 469 1.40 -4.18 -28.58
C ALA A 469 1.88 -4.42 -27.13
N ARG A 470 1.84 -5.68 -26.66
CA ARG A 470 2.25 -6.04 -25.29
C ARG A 470 3.77 -5.96 -25.11
N VAL A 471 4.53 -6.49 -26.07
CA VAL A 471 6.01 -6.48 -26.03
C VAL A 471 6.55 -5.06 -26.19
N SER A 472 5.98 -4.29 -27.12
CA SER A 472 6.34 -2.90 -27.37
C SER A 472 6.21 -2.01 -26.13
N MET A 473 5.20 -2.24 -25.28
CA MET A 473 5.03 -1.48 -24.04
C MET A 473 6.19 -1.72 -23.07
N GLU A 474 6.58 -2.97 -22.85
CA GLU A 474 7.71 -3.30 -21.97
C GLU A 474 9.05 -2.81 -22.53
N PHE A 475 9.26 -2.86 -23.85
CA PHE A 475 10.48 -2.36 -24.48
C PHE A 475 10.56 -0.83 -24.43
N TYR A 476 9.42 -0.15 -24.61
CA TYR A 476 9.34 1.30 -24.41
C TYR A 476 9.69 1.67 -22.96
N HIS A 477 9.18 0.94 -21.97
CA HIS A 477 9.59 1.12 -20.59
C HIS A 477 11.08 0.81 -20.38
N ALA A 478 11.61 -0.26 -20.98
CA ALA A 478 13.03 -0.60 -20.91
C ALA A 478 13.94 0.52 -21.47
N ALA A 479 13.54 1.17 -22.56
CA ALA A 479 14.25 2.30 -23.15
C ALA A 479 14.27 3.52 -22.21
N ARG A 480 13.14 3.82 -21.57
CA ARG A 480 13.06 4.89 -20.54
C ARG A 480 13.91 4.55 -19.31
N ASP A 481 13.74 3.34 -18.77
CA ASP A 481 14.47 2.85 -17.62
C ASP A 481 15.99 2.84 -17.88
N THR A 482 16.43 2.57 -19.10
CA THR A 482 17.83 2.66 -19.54
C THR A 482 18.40 4.07 -19.37
N LEU A 483 17.64 5.11 -19.73
CA LEU A 483 18.03 6.50 -19.49
C LEU A 483 18.08 6.79 -17.98
N LEU A 484 17.04 6.40 -17.23
CA LEU A 484 16.99 6.58 -15.78
C LEU A 484 18.17 5.93 -15.04
N LEU A 485 18.68 4.80 -15.55
CA LEU A 485 19.87 4.17 -15.00
C LEU A 485 21.12 5.05 -15.09
N TYR A 486 21.28 5.87 -16.12
CA TYR A 486 22.40 6.83 -16.20
C TYR A 486 22.36 7.81 -15.04
N GLU A 487 21.20 8.45 -14.85
CA GLU A 487 20.97 9.43 -13.79
C GLU A 487 21.14 8.81 -12.39
N ALA A 488 20.76 7.55 -12.20
CA ALA A 488 20.92 6.86 -10.93
C ALA A 488 22.37 6.41 -10.65
N ILE A 489 23.10 5.96 -11.66
CA ILE A 489 24.41 5.30 -11.49
C ILE A 489 25.56 6.30 -11.53
N ILE A 490 25.58 7.22 -12.50
CA ILE A 490 26.74 8.06 -12.78
C ILE A 490 27.09 9.02 -11.64
N PRO A 491 26.14 9.75 -11.01
CA PRO A 491 26.44 10.61 -9.88
C PRO A 491 27.09 9.87 -8.71
N VAL A 492 26.57 8.67 -8.40
CA VAL A 492 27.06 7.84 -7.28
C VAL A 492 28.42 7.24 -7.61
N LYS A 493 28.60 6.72 -8.82
CA LYS A 493 29.86 6.11 -9.27
C LYS A 493 31.01 7.11 -9.26
N LEU A 494 30.75 8.34 -9.69
CA LEU A 494 31.77 9.35 -9.94
C LEU A 494 31.86 10.43 -8.87
N GLU A 495 31.10 10.35 -7.78
CA GLU A 495 30.99 11.41 -6.76
C GLU A 495 32.34 12.04 -6.35
N LYS A 496 33.35 11.20 -6.09
CA LYS A 496 34.70 11.67 -5.74
C LYS A 496 35.40 12.33 -6.93
N GLN A 497 35.32 11.72 -8.11
CA GLN A 497 35.99 12.18 -9.32
C GLN A 497 35.40 13.48 -9.86
N LEU A 498 34.08 13.67 -9.72
CA LEU A 498 33.39 14.91 -10.11
C LEU A 498 33.92 16.14 -9.36
N ASN A 499 34.45 15.95 -8.15
CA ASN A 499 35.03 17.04 -7.34
C ASN A 499 36.55 17.18 -7.51
N SER A 500 37.24 16.18 -8.06
CA SER A 500 38.71 16.14 -8.11
C SER A 500 39.31 16.15 -9.52
N ILE A 501 38.54 15.74 -10.54
CA ILE A 501 39.02 15.59 -11.92
C ILE A 501 38.12 16.41 -12.86
N ASN A 502 38.59 17.61 -13.23
CA ASN A 502 37.86 18.55 -14.09
C ASN A 502 37.34 17.90 -15.39
N GLN A 503 38.17 17.08 -16.03
CA GLN A 503 37.81 16.40 -17.28
C GLN A 503 36.57 15.51 -17.13
N VAL A 504 36.46 14.77 -16.02
CA VAL A 504 35.32 13.86 -15.78
C VAL A 504 34.04 14.66 -15.59
N ALA A 505 34.09 15.75 -14.83
CA ALA A 505 32.93 16.62 -14.61
C ALA A 505 32.41 17.24 -15.92
N ILE A 506 33.32 17.74 -16.78
CA ILE A 506 32.95 18.30 -18.08
C ILE A 506 32.35 17.26 -19.02
N LEU A 507 32.87 16.02 -19.02
CA LEU A 507 32.29 14.95 -19.83
C LEU A 507 30.89 14.54 -19.36
N VAL A 508 30.66 14.49 -18.05
CA VAL A 508 29.32 14.21 -17.51
C VAL A 508 28.35 15.34 -17.85
N HIS A 509 28.79 16.62 -17.77
CA HIS A 509 27.99 17.74 -18.24
C HIS A 509 27.59 17.57 -19.71
N ASN A 510 28.56 17.27 -20.58
CA ASN A 510 28.32 17.08 -22.01
C ASN A 510 27.42 15.87 -22.31
N ASP A 511 27.63 14.75 -21.63
CA ASP A 511 26.75 13.57 -21.73
C ASP A 511 25.31 13.94 -21.38
N CYS A 512 25.09 14.59 -20.24
CA CYS A 512 23.77 15.00 -19.79
C CYS A 512 23.11 15.99 -20.77
N LEU A 513 23.88 16.94 -21.30
CA LEU A 513 23.39 17.88 -22.31
C LEU A 513 23.01 17.15 -23.61
N PHE A 514 23.86 16.25 -24.08
CA PHE A 514 23.61 15.42 -25.26
C PHE A 514 22.36 14.54 -25.08
N LEU A 515 22.28 13.80 -23.97
CA LEU A 515 21.13 12.95 -23.66
C LEU A 515 19.84 13.77 -23.59
N ALA A 516 19.86 14.95 -22.94
CA ALA A 516 18.70 15.83 -22.90
C ALA A 516 18.21 16.22 -24.30
N GLN A 517 19.13 16.52 -25.23
CA GLN A 517 18.80 16.88 -26.60
C GLN A 517 18.26 15.69 -27.41
N GLU A 518 18.90 14.53 -27.34
CA GLU A 518 18.46 13.31 -28.02
C GLU A 518 17.07 12.86 -27.55
N ILE A 519 16.81 12.90 -26.24
CA ILE A 519 15.53 12.53 -25.64
C ILE A 519 14.37 13.33 -26.24
N LEU A 520 14.57 14.62 -26.55
CA LEU A 520 13.57 15.46 -27.21
C LEU A 520 13.26 14.97 -28.64
N GLY A 521 14.24 14.38 -29.33
CA GLY A 521 14.10 13.83 -30.68
C GLY A 521 13.44 12.46 -30.75
N LEU A 522 13.58 11.61 -29.72
CA LEU A 522 13.11 10.22 -29.73
C LEU A 522 11.61 10.08 -30.06
N ALA A 523 10.78 10.93 -29.48
CA ALA A 523 9.34 10.90 -29.74
C ALA A 523 9.00 11.33 -31.18
N PHE A 524 9.79 12.21 -31.79
CA PHE A 524 9.58 12.64 -33.17
C PHE A 524 10.00 11.53 -34.15
N GLU A 525 11.11 10.84 -33.88
CA GLU A 525 11.66 9.80 -34.74
C GLU A 525 10.81 8.52 -34.73
N TYR A 526 10.41 8.02 -33.55
CA TYR A 526 9.84 6.66 -33.44
C TYR A 526 8.32 6.59 -33.27
N ARG A 527 7.68 7.62 -32.69
CA ARG A 527 6.23 7.60 -32.39
C ARG A 527 5.33 7.33 -33.62
N PRO A 528 5.65 7.79 -34.85
CA PRO A 528 4.85 7.46 -36.03
C PRO A 528 4.74 5.95 -36.30
N ASP A 529 5.78 5.19 -35.95
CA ASP A 529 5.89 3.75 -36.24
C ASP A 529 5.50 2.85 -35.06
N PHE A 530 5.23 3.42 -33.88
CA PHE A 530 4.76 2.65 -32.72
C PHE A 530 3.39 1.99 -32.94
N PRO A 531 3.10 0.87 -32.25
CA PRO A 531 1.75 0.30 -32.22
C PRO A 531 0.70 1.32 -31.75
N SER A 532 -0.53 1.23 -32.29
CA SER A 532 -1.58 2.22 -32.06
C SER A 532 -1.88 2.50 -30.58
N CYS A 533 -1.86 1.48 -29.72
CA CYS A 533 -2.06 1.63 -28.28
C CYS A 533 -0.97 2.44 -27.57
N LEU A 534 0.25 2.44 -28.12
CA LEU A 534 1.42 3.08 -27.52
C LEU A 534 1.58 4.53 -28.01
N LYS A 535 1.05 4.86 -29.20
CA LYS A 535 1.17 6.22 -29.78
C LYS A 535 0.65 7.31 -28.86
N ASP A 536 -0.40 7.04 -28.10
CA ASP A 536 -1.00 8.04 -27.19
C ASP A 536 -0.29 8.12 -25.83
N GLN A 537 0.46 7.08 -25.45
CA GLN A 537 1.11 6.96 -24.14
C GLN A 537 2.61 7.25 -24.19
N ALA A 538 3.26 7.09 -25.35
CA ALA A 538 4.69 7.26 -25.50
C ALA A 538 5.12 8.72 -25.40
N ILE A 539 5.74 9.07 -24.28
CA ILE A 539 6.32 10.39 -23.99
C ILE A 539 7.79 10.19 -23.59
N PHE A 540 8.67 11.08 -24.05
CA PHE A 540 10.08 11.17 -23.62
C PHE A 540 10.44 12.56 -23.08
N LEU A 541 9.66 13.58 -23.47
CA LEU A 541 9.85 15.00 -23.13
C LEU A 541 9.96 15.25 -21.62
N ASP A 542 9.30 14.43 -20.80
CA ASP A 542 9.31 14.52 -19.35
C ASP A 542 10.69 14.21 -18.73
N MET A 543 11.55 13.46 -19.44
CA MET A 543 12.88 13.09 -18.94
C MET A 543 13.96 14.13 -19.28
N ALA A 544 13.82 14.86 -20.41
CA ALA A 544 14.83 15.80 -20.87
C ALA A 544 15.20 16.90 -19.85
N PRO A 545 14.24 17.52 -19.12
CA PRO A 545 14.57 18.53 -18.10
C PRO A 545 15.46 18.00 -16.98
N ARG A 546 15.33 16.71 -16.62
CA ARG A 546 16.11 16.10 -15.54
C ARG A 546 17.59 15.98 -15.92
N PHE A 547 17.86 15.56 -17.15
CA PHE A 547 19.22 15.53 -17.69
C PHE A 547 19.78 16.94 -17.90
N HIS A 548 18.97 17.89 -18.36
CA HIS A 548 19.40 19.28 -18.49
C HIS A 548 19.81 19.88 -17.14
N GLN A 549 18.97 19.70 -16.11
CA GLN A 549 19.27 20.13 -14.75
C GLN A 549 20.56 19.47 -14.22
N MET A 550 20.72 18.16 -14.41
CA MET A 550 21.95 17.46 -14.01
C MET A 550 23.19 18.02 -14.74
N ALA A 551 23.07 18.38 -16.01
CA ALA A 551 24.15 19.03 -16.76
C ALA A 551 24.54 20.38 -16.13
N GLU A 552 23.55 21.23 -15.82
CA GLU A 552 23.77 22.53 -15.21
C GLU A 552 24.38 22.41 -13.80
N GLU A 553 23.88 21.50 -12.97
CA GLU A 553 24.36 21.27 -11.60
C GLU A 553 25.84 20.85 -11.58
N VAL A 554 26.23 19.92 -12.47
CA VAL A 554 27.63 19.45 -12.56
C VAL A 554 28.55 20.57 -12.99
N LEU A 555 28.18 21.34 -14.03
CA LEU A 555 29.00 22.44 -14.52
C LEU A 555 29.08 23.59 -13.50
N HIS A 556 27.97 23.95 -12.88
CA HIS A 556 27.93 25.00 -11.86
C HIS A 556 28.82 24.67 -10.67
N ARG A 557 28.75 23.43 -10.16
CA ARG A 557 29.63 22.94 -9.09
C ARG A 557 31.10 23.00 -9.50
N GLN A 558 31.41 22.68 -10.74
CA GLN A 558 32.77 22.74 -11.27
C GLN A 558 33.28 24.18 -11.38
N ILE A 559 32.44 25.14 -11.79
CA ILE A 559 32.77 26.58 -11.76
C ILE A 559 33.06 27.04 -10.33
N GLN A 560 32.24 26.64 -9.35
CA GLN A 560 32.45 26.99 -7.94
C GLN A 560 33.79 26.46 -7.39
N LEU A 561 34.14 25.20 -7.70
CA LEU A 561 35.41 24.60 -7.27
C LEU A 561 36.61 25.34 -7.87
N VAL A 562 36.53 25.69 -9.16
CA VAL A 562 37.55 26.51 -9.82
C VAL A 562 37.67 27.88 -9.14
N SER A 563 36.56 28.58 -8.94
CA SER A 563 36.56 29.90 -8.29
C SER A 563 37.09 29.83 -6.86
N PHE A 564 36.82 28.75 -6.13
CA PHE A 564 37.38 28.52 -4.80
C PHE A 564 38.91 28.35 -4.85
N ASN A 565 39.43 27.48 -5.72
CA ASN A 565 40.87 27.25 -5.88
C ASN A 565 41.62 28.53 -6.31
N LEU A 566 41.00 29.36 -7.13
CA LEU A 566 41.55 30.67 -7.52
C LEU A 566 41.60 31.64 -6.35
N LYS A 567 40.58 31.66 -5.48
CA LYS A 567 40.59 32.48 -4.26
C LYS A 567 41.66 32.01 -3.28
N GLU A 568 41.81 30.70 -3.07
CA GLU A 568 42.91 30.15 -2.24
C GLU A 568 44.29 30.51 -2.81
N ALA A 569 44.46 30.55 -4.13
CA ALA A 569 45.70 31.01 -4.75
C ALA A 569 45.97 32.50 -4.49
N ILE A 570 44.91 33.33 -4.53
CA ILE A 570 44.98 34.75 -4.18
C ILE A 570 45.33 34.95 -2.69
N ASP A 571 44.83 34.11 -1.79
CA ASP A 571 45.09 34.26 -0.35
C ASP A 571 46.60 34.18 -0.01
N GLY A 572 47.42 33.54 -0.84
CA GLY A 572 48.88 33.56 -0.73
C GLY A 572 49.54 34.95 -0.91
N ALA A 573 48.79 35.92 -1.46
CA ALA A 573 49.22 37.32 -1.58
C ALA A 573 48.98 38.13 -0.30
N ASP A 574 48.37 37.53 0.75
CA ASP A 574 48.09 38.15 2.05
C ASP A 574 47.38 39.51 1.91
N GLY A 575 46.34 39.54 1.06
CA GLY A 575 45.57 40.76 0.76
C GLY A 575 46.34 41.84 0.01
N PHE A 576 47.47 41.50 -0.63
CA PHE A 576 48.34 42.43 -1.36
C PHE A 576 48.92 43.55 -0.49
N GLN A 577 49.06 43.31 0.82
CA GLN A 577 49.58 44.29 1.77
C GLN A 577 51.11 44.37 1.75
N ASN A 578 51.63 45.57 2.02
CA ASN A 578 53.05 45.86 2.17
C ASN A 578 53.92 45.47 0.96
N THR A 579 53.39 45.56 -0.26
CA THR A 579 54.10 45.14 -1.48
C THR A 579 55.29 46.03 -1.85
N HIS A 580 55.48 47.16 -1.16
CA HIS A 580 56.73 47.92 -1.21
C HIS A 580 57.93 47.14 -0.66
N GLN A 581 57.69 46.09 0.14
CA GLN A 581 58.72 45.17 0.62
C GLN A 581 58.89 44.02 -0.38
N MET A 582 60.14 43.73 -0.75
CA MET A 582 60.46 42.74 -1.79
C MET A 582 59.90 41.34 -1.49
N GLN A 583 59.86 40.93 -0.20
CA GLN A 583 59.36 39.60 0.18
C GLN A 583 57.86 39.45 -0.08
N GLN A 584 57.07 40.45 0.31
CA GLN A 584 55.62 40.47 0.10
C GLN A 584 55.29 40.64 -1.39
N TYR A 585 56.05 41.46 -2.11
CA TYR A 585 55.93 41.55 -3.56
C TYR A 585 56.15 40.20 -4.26
N GLU A 586 57.21 39.48 -3.88
CA GLU A 586 57.49 38.14 -4.42
C GLU A 586 56.37 37.15 -4.08
N SER A 587 55.80 37.20 -2.87
CA SER A 587 54.64 36.38 -2.48
C SER A 587 53.42 36.68 -3.34
N ALA A 588 53.05 37.96 -3.49
CA ALA A 588 51.92 38.39 -4.30
C ALA A 588 52.10 38.02 -5.79
N LYS A 589 53.34 38.13 -6.31
CA LYS A 589 53.67 37.70 -7.67
C LYS A 589 53.51 36.19 -7.83
N LEU A 590 54.01 35.38 -6.90
CA LEU A 590 53.85 33.93 -6.93
C LEU A 590 52.37 33.52 -6.91
N SER A 591 51.54 34.21 -6.12
CA SER A 591 50.09 34.01 -6.13
C SER A 591 49.45 34.33 -7.49
N ILE A 592 49.86 35.40 -8.16
CA ILE A 592 49.40 35.72 -9.52
C ILE A 592 49.86 34.65 -10.52
N ASP A 593 51.11 34.20 -10.44
CA ASP A 593 51.63 33.12 -11.29
C ASP A 593 50.84 31.81 -11.07
N GLN A 594 50.44 31.52 -9.83
CA GLN A 594 49.59 30.38 -9.50
C GLN A 594 48.18 30.51 -10.06
N VAL A 595 47.57 31.70 -9.99
CA VAL A 595 46.27 32.01 -10.61
C VAL A 595 46.32 31.77 -12.12
N ILE A 596 47.34 32.31 -12.81
CA ILE A 596 47.54 32.14 -14.25
C ILE A 596 47.67 30.65 -14.59
N PHE A 597 48.44 29.91 -13.81
CA PHE A 597 48.63 28.47 -14.01
C PHE A 597 47.34 27.66 -13.84
N ILE A 598 46.50 28.00 -12.84
CA ILE A 598 45.20 27.35 -12.64
C ILE A 598 44.27 27.63 -13.83
N LEU A 599 44.18 28.88 -14.28
CA LEU A 599 43.36 29.27 -15.43
C LEU A 599 43.80 28.55 -16.71
N GLU A 600 45.10 28.48 -16.97
CA GLU A 600 45.63 27.82 -18.16
C GLU A 600 45.33 26.31 -18.15
N LYS A 601 45.47 25.65 -16.99
CA LYS A 601 45.08 24.24 -16.82
C LYS A 601 43.61 24.01 -17.13
N ILE A 602 42.74 24.92 -16.71
CA ILE A 602 41.30 24.81 -16.95
C ILE A 602 40.99 25.06 -18.42
N ARG A 603 41.59 26.08 -19.03
CA ARG A 603 41.45 26.39 -20.46
C ARG A 603 41.75 25.18 -21.34
N ILE A 604 42.89 24.51 -21.10
CA ILE A 604 43.32 23.32 -21.86
C ILE A 604 42.27 22.20 -21.83
N ILE A 605 41.48 22.10 -20.76
CA ILE A 605 40.45 21.07 -20.61
C ILE A 605 39.09 21.56 -21.12
N TRP A 606 38.68 22.78 -20.77
CA TRP A 606 37.32 23.26 -21.02
C TRP A 606 37.13 23.72 -22.47
N GLU A 607 38.09 24.43 -23.05
CA GLU A 607 38.00 24.98 -24.40
C GLU A 607 37.77 23.91 -25.49
N PRO A 608 38.48 22.76 -25.50
CA PRO A 608 38.24 21.74 -26.51
C PRO A 608 37.01 20.86 -26.25
N LEU A 609 36.55 20.75 -24.99
CA LEU A 609 35.50 19.80 -24.61
C LEU A 609 34.10 20.41 -24.56
N LEU A 610 33.96 21.62 -24.02
CA LEU A 610 32.67 22.27 -23.85
C LEU A 610 32.14 22.83 -25.18
N PRO A 611 30.81 22.95 -25.31
CA PRO A 611 30.22 23.80 -26.34
C PRO A 611 30.80 25.22 -26.27
N PRO A 612 31.17 25.87 -27.39
CA PRO A 612 31.80 27.19 -27.39
C PRO A 612 31.06 28.26 -26.58
N SER A 613 29.72 28.29 -26.64
CA SER A 613 28.94 29.30 -25.91
C SER A 613 28.95 29.03 -24.40
N THR A 614 28.89 27.75 -24.02
CA THR A 614 28.98 27.29 -22.63
C THR A 614 30.36 27.55 -22.06
N TYR A 615 31.44 27.26 -22.80
CA TYR A 615 32.80 27.58 -22.41
C TYR A 615 32.97 29.07 -22.14
N LYS A 616 32.53 29.91 -23.08
CA LYS A 616 32.62 31.38 -22.96
C LYS A 616 31.92 31.89 -21.71
N LYS A 617 30.65 31.53 -21.49
CA LYS A 617 29.88 31.94 -20.31
C LYS A 617 30.53 31.48 -19.01
N SER A 618 30.98 30.22 -18.97
CA SER A 618 31.59 29.63 -17.78
C SER A 618 32.93 30.32 -17.45
N MET A 619 33.78 30.54 -18.45
CA MET A 619 35.07 31.20 -18.27
C MET A 619 34.90 32.67 -17.87
N CYS A 620 33.95 33.41 -18.48
CA CYS A 620 33.64 34.78 -18.06
C CYS A 620 33.20 34.86 -16.60
N THR A 621 32.37 33.90 -16.14
CA THR A 621 31.93 33.85 -14.74
C THR A 621 33.10 33.62 -13.77
N VAL A 622 34.03 32.72 -14.14
CA VAL A 622 35.24 32.44 -13.35
C VAL A 622 36.13 33.69 -13.27
N LEU A 623 36.37 34.35 -14.40
CA LEU A 623 37.18 35.56 -14.48
C LEU A 623 36.55 36.74 -13.73
N ASP A 624 35.23 36.91 -13.82
CA ASP A 624 34.53 37.97 -13.11
C ASP A 624 34.64 37.80 -11.59
N SER A 625 34.54 36.57 -11.08
CA SER A 625 34.79 36.29 -9.67
C SER A 625 36.24 36.54 -9.26
N LEU A 626 37.20 36.26 -10.16
CA LEU A 626 38.63 36.46 -9.89
C LEU A 626 38.97 37.96 -9.81
N PHE A 627 38.59 38.73 -10.82
CA PHE A 627 38.91 40.16 -10.87
C PHE A 627 38.17 40.93 -9.79
N SER A 628 36.92 40.57 -9.48
CA SER A 628 36.20 41.17 -8.34
C SER A 628 36.98 40.99 -7.03
N ARG A 629 37.46 39.77 -6.76
CA ARG A 629 38.26 39.46 -5.57
C ARG A 629 39.53 40.31 -5.49
N LEU A 630 40.28 40.42 -6.59
CA LEU A 630 41.52 41.21 -6.65
C LEU A 630 41.28 42.70 -6.43
N VAL A 631 40.22 43.24 -7.04
CA VAL A 631 39.82 44.64 -6.87
C VAL A 631 39.43 44.91 -5.41
N GLU A 632 38.66 44.00 -4.78
CA GLU A 632 38.29 44.11 -3.37
C GLU A 632 39.53 44.06 -2.44
N ASP A 633 40.41 43.07 -2.61
CA ASP A 633 41.84 43.07 -2.23
C ASP A 633 42.45 44.46 -2.06
N ILE A 634 42.69 45.05 -3.22
CA ILE A 634 43.51 46.24 -3.31
C ILE A 634 42.77 47.47 -2.77
N LEU A 635 41.44 47.54 -2.93
CA LEU A 635 40.64 48.66 -2.44
C LEU A 635 40.43 48.66 -0.91
N LEU A 636 40.65 47.53 -0.23
CA LEU A 636 40.57 47.42 1.23
C LEU A 636 41.85 47.87 1.96
N LEU A 637 42.92 48.22 1.24
CA LEU A 637 44.16 48.72 1.82
C LEU A 637 43.97 50.14 2.41
N ASP A 638 44.32 50.32 3.69
CA ASP A 638 44.11 51.58 4.42
C ASP A 638 45.21 52.63 4.22
N ASP A 639 46.47 52.21 4.01
CA ASP A 639 47.63 53.10 3.85
C ASP A 639 48.61 52.46 2.84
N MET A 640 48.78 53.10 1.69
CA MET A 640 49.60 52.62 0.59
C MET A 640 50.79 53.53 0.37
N ALA A 641 52.00 52.98 0.45
CA ALA A 641 53.20 53.72 0.06
C ALA A 641 53.21 53.99 -1.46
N ALA A 642 53.85 55.07 -1.90
CA ALA A 642 53.97 55.38 -3.33
C ALA A 642 54.69 54.28 -4.13
N GLU A 643 55.64 53.57 -3.51
CA GLU A 643 56.28 52.40 -4.14
C GLU A 643 55.30 51.21 -4.24
N GLU A 644 54.43 51.03 -3.23
CA GLU A 644 53.43 49.97 -3.22
C GLU A 644 52.36 50.16 -4.30
N THR A 645 51.93 51.39 -4.58
CA THR A 645 51.00 51.63 -5.70
C THR A 645 51.61 51.25 -7.06
N LEU A 646 52.91 51.53 -7.28
CA LEU A 646 53.65 51.12 -8.47
C LEU A 646 53.78 49.58 -8.57
N GLN A 647 54.09 48.93 -7.46
CA GLN A 647 54.21 47.46 -7.43
C GLN A 647 52.87 46.77 -7.68
N LEU A 648 51.78 47.25 -7.07
CA LEU A 648 50.42 46.75 -7.31
C LEU A 648 49.99 46.95 -8.76
N GLN A 649 50.25 48.12 -9.33
CA GLN A 649 49.98 48.38 -10.75
C GLN A 649 50.71 47.37 -11.64
N ARG A 650 52.00 47.13 -11.36
CA ARG A 650 52.81 46.17 -12.11
C ARG A 650 52.27 44.74 -11.99
N LEU A 651 51.80 44.33 -10.82
CA LEU A 651 51.17 43.02 -10.61
C LEU A 651 49.88 42.87 -11.45
N ILE A 652 49.02 43.90 -11.48
CA ILE A 652 47.81 43.90 -12.32
C ILE A 652 48.18 43.82 -13.80
N GLN A 653 49.18 44.57 -14.25
CA GLN A 653 49.64 44.53 -15.64
C GLN A 653 50.18 43.15 -16.02
N ILE A 654 50.99 42.52 -15.16
CA ILE A 654 51.48 41.14 -15.38
C ILE A 654 50.31 40.17 -15.54
N LEU A 655 49.29 40.26 -14.69
CA LEU A 655 48.09 39.42 -14.79
C LEU A 655 47.37 39.64 -16.14
N LEU A 656 47.10 40.89 -16.51
CA LEU A 656 46.37 41.23 -17.73
C LEU A 656 47.12 40.83 -19.00
N GLU A 657 48.44 41.02 -19.03
CA GLU A 657 49.30 40.63 -20.16
C GLU A 657 49.29 39.11 -20.37
N ASN A 658 49.42 38.33 -19.30
CA ASN A 658 49.39 36.87 -19.39
C ASN A 658 48.01 36.31 -19.78
N LEU A 659 46.92 37.02 -19.45
CA LEU A 659 45.55 36.62 -19.81
C LEU A 659 45.11 37.11 -21.20
N SER A 660 45.94 37.88 -21.92
CA SER A 660 45.64 38.41 -23.26
C SER A 660 45.18 37.33 -24.25
N PHE A 661 45.90 36.22 -24.34
CA PHE A 661 45.56 35.10 -25.22
C PHE A 661 44.20 34.48 -24.90
N LEU A 662 43.85 34.42 -23.61
CA LEU A 662 42.54 33.90 -23.18
C LEU A 662 41.42 34.87 -23.58
N PHE A 663 41.62 36.18 -23.44
CA PHE A 663 40.65 37.18 -23.92
C PHE A 663 40.47 37.10 -25.44
N ASP A 664 41.54 36.90 -26.21
CA ASP A 664 41.47 36.73 -27.67
C ASP A 664 40.70 35.46 -28.06
N SER A 665 40.93 34.33 -27.36
CA SER A 665 40.15 33.10 -27.56
C SER A 665 38.65 33.34 -27.35
N LEU A 666 38.27 33.99 -26.23
CA LEU A 666 36.87 34.30 -25.91
C LEU A 666 36.22 35.26 -26.91
N ASN A 667 36.97 36.25 -27.42
CA ASN A 667 36.51 37.15 -28.48
C ASN A 667 36.28 36.41 -29.80
N SER A 668 37.17 35.48 -30.17
CA SER A 668 37.09 34.74 -31.43
C SER A 668 35.85 33.82 -31.54
N ILE A 669 35.33 33.35 -30.41
CA ILE A 669 34.09 32.55 -30.35
C ILE A 669 32.89 33.44 -30.71
N HIS A 670 32.89 34.69 -30.23
CA HIS A 670 31.82 35.65 -30.49
C HIS A 670 31.71 36.04 -31.97
N GLU A 671 32.85 36.16 -32.67
CA GLU A 671 32.86 36.46 -34.11
C GLU A 671 32.31 35.30 -34.95
N ARG A 672 32.45 34.05 -34.48
CA ARG A 672 31.91 32.86 -35.14
C ARG A 672 30.40 32.70 -34.93
N GLU A 673 29.89 32.98 -33.73
CA GLU A 673 28.45 32.97 -33.43
C GLU A 673 27.69 34.00 -34.28
N LYS A 674 28.30 35.15 -34.57
CA LYS A 674 27.76 36.24 -35.41
C LYS A 674 27.54 35.86 -36.88
N LEU A 675 28.28 34.87 -37.40
CA LEU A 675 28.08 34.36 -38.76
C LEU A 675 26.85 33.44 -38.85
N GLN A 676 26.32 32.99 -37.72
CA GLN A 676 25.20 32.05 -37.63
C GLN A 676 23.89 32.72 -37.15
N GLU A 677 23.92 33.76 -36.32
CA GLU A 677 22.72 34.49 -35.86
C GLU A 677 22.95 36.02 -35.69
N ASP A 678 21.88 36.81 -35.92
CA ASP A 678 21.81 38.29 -35.88
C ASP A 678 21.89 38.86 -34.43
N VAL A 679 22.86 38.39 -33.64
CA VAL A 679 22.98 38.71 -32.20
C VAL A 679 23.79 39.99 -31.98
N THR A 680 23.27 40.87 -31.13
CA THR A 680 23.92 42.13 -30.70
C THR A 680 25.27 41.87 -30.03
N HIS A 681 26.28 42.62 -30.46
CA HIS A 681 27.66 42.55 -29.97
C HIS A 681 27.73 43.01 -28.50
N ILE A 682 27.95 42.10 -27.57
CA ILE A 682 28.20 42.42 -26.15
C ILE A 682 29.71 42.35 -25.94
N PRO A 683 30.40 43.49 -25.72
CA PRO A 683 31.83 43.51 -25.44
C PRO A 683 32.19 42.66 -24.21
N LEU A 684 33.39 42.10 -24.17
CA LEU A 684 33.86 41.34 -22.99
C LEU A 684 33.78 42.17 -21.70
N ASP A 685 33.96 43.48 -21.79
CA ASP A 685 33.89 44.41 -20.66
C ASP A 685 32.47 44.56 -20.08
N GLU A 686 31.43 44.27 -20.87
CA GLU A 686 30.04 44.20 -20.38
C GLU A 686 29.73 42.82 -19.78
N LEU A 687 30.36 41.75 -20.28
CA LEU A 687 30.21 40.39 -19.74
C LEU A 687 30.99 40.18 -18.44
N ILE A 688 32.10 40.91 -18.26
CA ILE A 688 32.99 40.83 -17.10
C ILE A 688 33.14 42.24 -16.54
N SER A 689 32.16 42.67 -15.75
CA SER A 689 32.13 44.03 -15.19
C SER A 689 33.39 44.37 -14.40
N SER A 690 33.92 43.39 -13.67
CA SER A 690 35.11 43.55 -12.83
C SER A 690 36.42 43.67 -13.61
N LEU A 691 36.46 43.25 -14.88
CA LEU A 691 37.61 43.48 -15.77
C LEU A 691 37.78 44.97 -16.08
N SER A 692 36.68 45.66 -16.37
CA SER A 692 36.70 47.10 -16.61
C SER A 692 37.16 47.87 -15.35
N LYS A 693 36.69 47.42 -14.18
CA LYS A 693 37.06 47.97 -12.88
C LYS A 693 38.54 47.75 -12.57
N LEU A 694 39.07 46.55 -12.82
CA LEU A 694 40.47 46.19 -12.60
C LEU A 694 41.42 46.96 -13.53
N ARG A 695 41.10 47.09 -14.82
CA ARG A 695 41.88 47.92 -15.75
C ARG A 695 41.95 49.36 -15.27
N LYS A 696 40.82 49.92 -14.84
CA LYS A 696 40.78 51.28 -14.31
C LYS A 696 41.51 51.41 -12.97
N LEU A 697 41.56 50.35 -12.16
CA LEU A 697 42.35 50.33 -10.92
C LEU A 697 43.84 50.48 -11.21
N ALA A 698 44.35 49.78 -12.24
CA ALA A 698 45.74 49.92 -12.67
C ALA A 698 46.06 51.36 -13.10
N ASP A 699 45.13 52.05 -13.77
CA ASP A 699 45.29 53.47 -14.09
C ASP A 699 45.28 54.34 -12.83
N LEU A 700 44.36 54.09 -11.90
CA LEU A 700 44.19 54.87 -10.66
C LEU A 700 45.43 54.84 -9.76
N LEU A 701 46.15 53.71 -9.70
CA LEU A 701 47.35 53.53 -8.88
C LEU A 701 48.55 54.42 -9.30
N ASP A 702 48.57 54.90 -10.55
CA ASP A 702 49.59 55.83 -11.08
C ASP A 702 49.02 57.21 -11.46
N MET A 703 47.74 57.44 -11.14
CA MET A 703 47.07 58.69 -11.48
C MET A 703 47.42 59.80 -10.49
N PRO A 704 47.52 61.08 -10.89
CA PRO A 704 47.60 62.20 -9.95
C PRO A 704 46.20 62.66 -9.48
N LEU A 705 46.09 63.23 -8.26
CA LEU A 705 44.82 63.70 -7.65
C LEU A 705 43.92 64.54 -8.57
N LYS A 706 44.51 65.42 -9.39
CA LYS A 706 43.74 66.26 -10.33
C LYS A 706 43.05 65.42 -11.41
N SER A 707 43.73 64.40 -11.93
CA SER A 707 43.18 63.51 -12.95
C SER A 707 42.10 62.58 -12.37
N ILE A 708 42.26 62.13 -11.12
CA ILE A 708 41.22 61.37 -10.41
C ILE A 708 39.96 62.21 -10.26
N THR A 709 40.11 63.49 -9.88
CA THR A 709 38.98 64.42 -9.76
C THR A 709 38.25 64.59 -11.09
N ASN A 710 38.99 64.77 -12.19
CA ASN A 710 38.41 64.90 -13.53
C ASN A 710 37.71 63.62 -14.00
N ALA A 711 38.28 62.44 -13.72
CA ALA A 711 37.70 61.14 -14.06
C ALA A 711 36.42 60.84 -13.25
N SER A 712 36.35 61.35 -12.01
CA SER A 712 35.13 61.33 -11.19
C SER A 712 34.06 62.27 -11.76
N GLU A 713 34.41 63.52 -12.05
CA GLU A 713 33.48 64.53 -12.59
C GLU A 713 32.95 64.17 -13.99
N SER A 714 33.74 63.44 -14.81
CA SER A 714 33.34 62.97 -16.14
C SER A 714 32.41 61.75 -16.11
N GLY A 715 32.18 61.16 -14.93
CA GLY A 715 31.41 59.92 -14.77
C GLY A 715 32.13 58.66 -15.27
N GLU A 716 33.41 58.75 -15.64
CA GLU A 716 34.19 57.61 -16.14
C GLU A 716 34.31 56.51 -15.07
N LEU A 717 34.58 56.88 -13.82
CA LEU A 717 34.72 55.93 -12.72
C LEU A 717 33.42 55.16 -12.43
N VAL A 718 32.27 55.83 -12.55
CA VAL A 718 30.94 55.21 -12.41
C VAL A 718 30.72 54.17 -13.51
N ARG A 719 31.09 54.49 -14.77
CA ARG A 719 30.96 53.58 -15.91
C ARG A 719 31.82 52.32 -15.76
N CYS A 720 32.94 52.41 -15.05
CA CYS A 720 33.79 51.27 -14.69
C CYS A 720 33.36 50.56 -13.40
N GLY A 721 32.21 50.91 -12.81
CA GLY A 721 31.66 50.21 -11.64
C GLY A 721 32.21 50.64 -10.28
N TYR A 722 32.80 51.84 -10.17
CA TYR A 722 33.23 52.39 -8.88
C TYR A 722 32.11 53.16 -8.18
N THR A 723 32.07 53.01 -6.86
CA THR A 723 31.21 53.79 -5.97
C THR A 723 31.97 54.99 -5.39
N SER A 724 31.23 56.03 -4.98
CA SER A 724 31.83 57.21 -4.31
C SER A 724 32.66 56.82 -3.08
N SER A 725 32.19 55.85 -2.29
CA SER A 725 32.90 55.37 -1.10
C SER A 725 34.22 54.69 -1.41
N GLU A 726 34.27 53.83 -2.44
CA GLU A 726 35.50 53.14 -2.85
C GLU A 726 36.57 54.15 -3.29
N VAL A 727 36.19 55.15 -4.09
CA VAL A 727 37.13 56.16 -4.58
C VAL A 727 37.59 57.08 -3.45
N GLN A 728 36.71 57.45 -2.51
CA GLN A 728 37.11 58.22 -1.33
C GLN A 728 38.09 57.46 -0.44
N ASN A 729 37.86 56.16 -0.22
CA ASN A 729 38.74 55.32 0.59
C ASN A 729 40.10 55.14 -0.10
N PHE A 730 40.09 54.86 -1.40
CA PHE A 730 41.31 54.79 -2.21
C PHE A 730 42.14 56.08 -2.13
N VAL A 731 41.52 57.26 -2.30
CA VAL A 731 42.21 58.55 -2.21
C VAL A 731 42.81 58.80 -0.81
N LYS A 732 42.13 58.36 0.25
CA LYS A 732 42.65 58.46 1.62
C LYS A 732 43.84 57.53 1.84
N ALA A 733 43.82 56.34 1.24
CA ALA A 733 44.86 55.34 1.38
C ALA A 733 46.14 55.67 0.59
N VAL A 734 46.03 56.26 -0.61
CA VAL A 734 47.20 56.57 -1.45
C VAL A 734 47.84 57.92 -1.15
N TYR A 735 47.05 58.95 -0.82
CA TYR A 735 47.56 60.32 -0.71
C TYR A 735 47.58 60.84 0.73
N THR A 736 48.71 61.44 1.10
CA THR A 736 48.90 62.11 2.40
C THR A 736 47.96 63.31 2.59
N ASP A 737 47.66 63.66 3.85
CA ASP A 737 46.75 64.76 4.14
C ASP A 737 47.29 66.10 3.64
N SER A 738 46.63 66.65 2.62
CA SER A 738 47.00 67.90 1.98
C SER A 738 45.74 68.70 1.62
N PRO A 739 45.84 70.03 1.42
CA PRO A 739 44.72 70.84 0.96
C PRO A 739 44.12 70.31 -0.36
N LEU A 740 44.97 69.82 -1.27
CA LEU A 740 44.56 69.24 -2.55
C LEU A 740 43.78 67.93 -2.37
N ARG A 741 44.15 67.09 -1.40
CA ARG A 741 43.39 65.88 -1.06
C ARG A 741 42.01 66.22 -0.51
N LYS A 742 41.91 67.20 0.39
CA LYS A 742 40.62 67.64 0.96
C LYS A 742 39.67 68.19 -0.11
N GLU A 743 40.20 68.98 -1.03
CA GLU A 743 39.45 69.48 -2.19
C GLU A 743 38.97 68.34 -3.10
N CYS A 744 39.84 67.39 -3.43
CA CYS A 744 39.47 66.20 -4.23
C CYS A 744 38.34 65.39 -3.57
N LEU A 745 38.47 65.08 -2.27
CA LEU A 745 37.45 64.36 -1.51
C LEU A 745 36.11 65.12 -1.46
N TRP A 746 36.14 66.44 -1.27
CA TRP A 746 34.93 67.26 -1.27
C TRP A 746 34.22 67.24 -2.64
N ARG A 747 34.98 67.31 -3.73
CA ARG A 747 34.43 67.21 -5.09
C ARG A 747 33.84 65.84 -5.40
N ILE A 748 34.53 64.77 -5.00
CA ILE A 748 34.02 63.40 -5.13
C ILE A 748 32.70 63.23 -4.35
N GLN A 749 32.59 63.81 -3.16
CA GLN A 749 31.35 63.79 -2.37
C GLN A 749 30.22 64.63 -3.01
N SER A 750 30.58 65.69 -3.72
CA SER A 750 29.62 66.62 -4.34
C SER A 750 29.21 66.21 -5.75
N ALA A 751 29.93 65.26 -6.37
CA ALA A 751 29.61 64.73 -7.69
C ALA A 751 28.40 63.77 -7.62
N ASN A 752 27.59 63.75 -8.68
CA ASN A 752 26.50 62.77 -8.82
C ASN A 752 27.10 61.45 -9.33
N TRP A 753 27.07 60.42 -8.48
CA TRP A 753 27.55 59.06 -8.76
C TRP A 753 26.43 58.16 -9.24
#